data_AF-A0A8S9T6P6-F1
#
_entry.id   AF-A0A8S9T6P6-F1
#
_cell.length_a   1.000
_cell.length_b   1.000
_cell.length_c   1.000
_cell.angle_alpha   90.00
_cell.angle_beta   90.00
_cell.angle_gamma   90.00
#
_symmetry.space_group_name_H-M   'P 1'
#
loop_
_entity.id
_entity.type
_entity.pdbx_description
1 polymer ?
#
loop_
_entity_poly.entity_id
_entity_poly.type
_entity_poly.pdbx_seq_one_letter_code
_entity_poly.pdbx_strand_id
1 'polypeptide(L)'
;MNANDPILHSLTSVIEAARLAGNCDSYTDLPIPILYAGAQGNYFSTDLTDLPVDELAKIHEVDGKIRGLEFRLLGKLILSHLNEVTTYVYVSEDSCLVASVMRTRTEFAGVDIVTYFADDAILTTTTVKLQVTDNGGQKLFRRSHPELDIVELVDYHLAHTRDFASCHGDRQPIFTDLLAVAVLIDESLQRQENDPMNMMLTLVNALGMMNSSDTENIFSDEDDSHEDEQYDEDEEFEEEAKTPLMAAVISGDVEAVKALLSQGAAPDPTLWHETPPLVVAARKGYVEIVRELIAAGTNVNRGFEYPPIFEAALKGQTEVLRVLIEAGANVNACDGDGITPLMDAAYSGHLETVKLLVASGADVNAWGQGETPLLRAAAGGHRNVYDFLYPLVNDDIKKRADKTGDKQIQATLKRKARKKNKAVEKFITNAMYGNLKKVQKAIAQGIDVNAIGSNGCTALMYAASYGHIPVIEALLNAGAEPNILSDSDDGLGEGKTALMMAAESFFASNRVEVIKLLVQAGADVNLKGDNGQTALMCAAFGAFGYIECVKTLIDLGADVNARDDDGNTLLMKVELHGREFRIAPMLRQAGASEEGMAEIALIKASEDGDVQRVRELINTGVNVNHFHGAALGNAAYKGHREIIELLIQAGANVNLGVKSGLTPLARAAHEGHSEIVRLFLQAGADLHARCHDGEGYTALEYAEIALQEGHQGKGHAEVIAFLRSLVHEGRRRKRL
;
A
#
# COMPACT_ATOMS: atom_id res chain seq x y z
N MET A 1 8.29 -2.42 -3.57
CA MET A 1 7.07 -2.71 -2.78
C MET A 1 7.48 -3.09 -1.37
N ASN A 2 6.72 -2.63 -0.37
CA ASN A 2 6.23 -3.43 0.76
C ASN A 2 5.46 -2.47 1.68
N ALA A 3 4.13 -2.39 1.63
CA ALA A 3 3.20 -3.38 2.16
C ALA A 3 3.61 -3.83 3.58
N ASN A 4 3.50 -2.93 4.55
CA ASN A 4 3.23 -3.22 5.96
C ASN A 4 3.19 -1.90 6.75
N ASP A 5 2.11 -1.13 6.61
CA ASP A 5 1.75 -0.12 7.59
C ASP A 5 0.81 -0.77 8.63
N PRO A 6 1.26 -1.04 9.88
CA PRO A 6 0.52 -1.86 10.85
C PRO A 6 -0.53 -1.08 11.66
N ILE A 7 -0.63 0.25 11.49
CA ILE A 7 -1.27 1.11 12.49
C ILE A 7 -2.80 1.00 12.45
N LEU A 8 -3.42 0.72 11.30
CA LEU A 8 -4.89 0.64 11.19
C LEU A 8 -5.48 -0.74 11.52
N HIS A 9 -4.66 -1.78 11.72
CA HIS A 9 -5.15 -3.16 11.84
C HIS A 9 -5.39 -3.63 13.29
N SER A 10 -5.16 -2.80 14.32
CA SER A 10 -5.16 -3.28 15.72
C SER A 10 -6.48 -3.13 16.48
N LEU A 11 -7.46 -2.34 16.01
CA LEU A 11 -8.74 -2.16 16.72
C LEU A 11 -9.81 -3.16 16.27
N THR A 12 -9.87 -3.47 14.97
CA THR A 12 -10.86 -4.40 14.41
C THR A 12 -10.58 -5.86 14.79
N SER A 13 -9.30 -6.24 14.85
CA SER A 13 -8.85 -7.59 15.20
C SER A 13 -9.05 -7.94 16.67
N VAL A 14 -9.03 -6.95 17.57
CA VAL A 14 -9.36 -7.12 19.00
C VAL A 14 -10.87 -7.29 19.20
N ILE A 15 -11.69 -6.57 18.43
CA ILE A 15 -13.16 -6.68 18.47
C ILE A 15 -13.63 -8.03 17.87
N GLU A 16 -12.95 -8.54 16.84
CA GLU A 16 -13.22 -9.87 16.27
C GLU A 16 -12.76 -11.01 17.20
N ALA A 17 -11.62 -10.87 17.88
CA ALA A 17 -11.17 -11.85 18.88
C ALA A 17 -12.14 -11.94 20.07
N ALA A 18 -12.71 -10.81 20.50
CA ALA A 18 -13.72 -10.76 21.56
C ALA A 18 -15.08 -11.32 21.12
N ARG A 19 -15.45 -11.19 19.83
CA ARG A 19 -16.68 -11.81 19.26
C ARG A 19 -16.56 -13.32 19.06
N LEU A 20 -15.36 -13.84 18.77
CA LEU A 20 -15.12 -15.26 18.53
C LEU A 20 -15.05 -16.12 19.80
N ALA A 21 -14.89 -15.51 20.99
CA ALA A 21 -14.84 -16.21 22.28
C ALA A 21 -16.21 -16.49 22.91
N GLY A 22 -17.26 -16.63 22.09
CA GLY A 22 -18.61 -16.98 22.53
C GLY A 22 -18.72 -18.42 23.02
N ASN A 23 -18.43 -18.62 24.32
CA ASN A 23 -18.94 -19.65 25.25
C ASN A 23 -17.83 -20.11 26.19
N CYS A 24 -17.83 -19.60 27.43
CA CYS A 24 -17.53 -20.37 28.65
C CYS A 24 -17.62 -19.47 29.87
N ASP A 25 -18.43 -19.89 30.84
CA ASP A 25 -18.49 -19.28 32.17
C ASP A 25 -17.14 -19.44 32.90
N SER A 26 -16.74 -18.38 33.62
CA SER A 26 -15.60 -18.28 34.55
C SER A 26 -14.18 -18.12 33.96
N TYR A 27 -13.65 -16.89 34.02
CA TYR A 27 -12.21 -16.61 34.13
C TYR A 27 -11.97 -15.30 34.88
N THR A 28 -11.90 -15.40 36.21
CA THR A 28 -11.00 -14.55 37.02
C THR A 28 -9.61 -15.21 36.96
N ASP A 29 -8.55 -14.44 36.71
CA ASP A 29 -7.12 -14.82 36.83
C ASP A 29 -6.35 -15.37 35.60
N LEU A 30 -6.50 -14.78 34.40
CA LEU A 30 -5.47 -14.91 33.36
C LEU A 30 -5.17 -13.55 32.67
N PRO A 31 -3.91 -13.06 32.69
CA PRO A 31 -3.54 -11.86 31.94
C PRO A 31 -3.50 -12.18 30.44
N ILE A 32 -4.40 -11.57 29.67
CA ILE A 32 -4.44 -11.65 28.21
C ILE A 32 -3.41 -10.66 27.65
N PRO A 33 -2.43 -11.08 26.82
CA PRO A 33 -1.43 -10.19 26.25
C PRO A 33 -2.04 -9.36 25.10
N ILE A 34 -1.95 -8.03 25.20
CA ILE A 34 -2.30 -7.09 24.13
C ILE A 34 -1.09 -7.00 23.17
N LEU A 35 -1.28 -7.39 21.90
CA LEU A 35 -0.26 -7.26 20.86
C LEU A 35 -0.36 -5.87 20.21
N TYR A 36 0.57 -4.98 20.56
CA TYR A 36 0.94 -3.79 19.78
C TYR A 36 2.42 -3.94 19.42
N ALA A 37 2.77 -3.95 18.13
CA ALA A 37 4.08 -4.40 17.68
C ALA A 37 5.15 -3.32 17.88
N GLY A 38 6.17 -3.62 18.70
CA GLY A 38 7.37 -2.77 18.76
C GLY A 38 8.37 -3.02 19.88
N ALA A 39 8.20 -4.01 20.76
CA ALA A 39 9.22 -4.68 21.58
C ALA A 39 8.50 -5.57 22.60
N GLN A 40 9.07 -6.73 22.95
CA GLN A 40 8.61 -7.48 24.11
C GLN A 40 8.96 -6.70 25.39
N GLY A 41 8.02 -5.87 25.86
CA GLY A 41 8.04 -5.25 27.19
C GLY A 41 6.90 -5.83 28.05
N ASN A 42 7.14 -6.06 29.34
CA ASN A 42 6.08 -6.39 30.29
C ASN A 42 5.24 -5.12 30.57
N TYR A 43 4.11 -4.97 29.86
CA TYR A 43 3.26 -3.76 29.93
C TYR A 43 2.28 -3.74 31.12
N PHE A 44 2.12 -4.86 31.84
CA PHE A 44 1.31 -4.90 33.06
C PHE A 44 2.12 -5.62 34.15
N SER A 45 2.78 -4.84 35.00
CA SER A 45 3.38 -5.31 36.24
C SER A 45 2.57 -4.77 37.41
N THR A 46 2.20 -5.63 38.35
CA THR A 46 1.60 -5.26 39.63
C THR A 46 2.65 -4.96 40.71
N ASP A 47 3.95 -5.07 40.39
CA ASP A 47 5.02 -4.82 41.37
C ASP A 47 5.24 -3.31 41.56
N LEU A 48 4.78 -2.82 42.71
CA LEU A 48 4.90 -1.43 43.18
C LEU A 48 6.28 -1.12 43.82
N THR A 49 7.26 -2.02 43.70
CA THR A 49 8.53 -1.94 44.44
C THR A 49 9.47 -0.84 43.98
N ASP A 50 9.24 -0.28 42.78
CA ASP A 50 10.19 0.62 42.10
C ASP A 50 9.74 2.10 42.06
N LEU A 51 8.69 2.45 42.81
CA LEU A 51 8.20 3.83 42.89
C LEU A 51 9.01 4.67 43.91
N PRO A 52 9.33 5.94 43.62
CA PRO A 52 9.90 6.84 44.62
C PRO A 52 8.93 7.03 45.81
N VAL A 53 9.48 7.08 47.02
CA VAL A 53 8.70 7.15 48.28
C VAL A 53 7.71 8.32 48.32
N ASP A 54 8.07 9.46 47.74
CA ASP A 54 7.23 10.67 47.69
C ASP A 54 6.04 10.52 46.74
N GLU A 55 6.16 9.64 45.75
CA GLU A 55 5.07 9.30 44.83
C GLU A 55 4.15 8.25 45.40
N LEU A 56 4.71 7.24 46.07
CA LEU A 56 3.94 6.33 46.90
C LEU A 56 3.14 7.09 47.97
N ALA A 57 3.65 8.19 48.51
CA ALA A 57 2.93 9.03 49.46
C ALA A 57 1.76 9.80 48.82
N LYS A 58 1.96 10.39 47.63
CA LYS A 58 0.87 11.03 46.86
C LYS A 58 -0.16 10.01 46.35
N ILE A 59 0.29 8.82 45.96
CA ILE A 59 -0.55 7.68 45.59
C ILE A 59 -1.33 7.19 46.79
N HIS A 60 -0.73 7.10 48.00
CA HIS A 60 -1.45 6.78 49.22
C HIS A 60 -2.36 7.90 49.73
N GLU A 61 -2.08 9.17 49.40
CA GLU A 61 -2.97 10.30 49.68
C GLU A 61 -4.18 10.29 48.74
N VAL A 62 -3.95 9.99 47.45
CA VAL A 62 -4.99 9.77 46.44
C VAL A 62 -5.79 8.51 46.77
N ASP A 63 -5.16 7.38 47.09
CA ASP A 63 -5.76 6.14 47.61
C ASP A 63 -6.51 6.40 48.92
N GLY A 64 -5.96 7.23 49.82
CA GLY A 64 -6.59 7.65 51.07
C GLY A 64 -7.86 8.47 50.86
N LYS A 65 -7.90 9.34 49.84
CA LYS A 65 -9.08 10.11 49.46
C LYS A 65 -10.07 9.31 48.59
N ILE A 66 -9.59 8.34 47.81
CA ILE A 66 -10.36 7.41 46.95
C ILE A 66 -10.87 6.18 47.73
N ARG A 67 -10.37 5.88 48.93
CA ARG A 67 -10.77 4.75 49.79
C ARG A 67 -12.25 4.70 50.21
N GLY A 68 -13.08 5.64 49.74
CA GLY A 68 -14.54 5.54 49.77
C GLY A 68 -15.21 5.06 48.47
N LEU A 69 -14.45 4.80 47.40
CA LEU A 69 -14.93 4.53 46.03
C LEU A 69 -14.36 3.23 45.41
N GLU A 70 -13.58 2.45 46.16
CA GLU A 70 -13.18 1.07 45.79
C GLU A 70 -12.61 0.94 44.35
N PHE A 71 -11.61 1.75 43.99
CA PHE A 71 -10.88 1.60 42.72
C PHE A 71 -9.71 0.61 42.85
N ARG A 72 -9.60 -0.34 41.91
CA ARG A 72 -8.46 -1.25 41.74
C ARG A 72 -7.50 -0.71 40.67
N LEU A 73 -6.20 -0.79 40.93
CA LEU A 73 -5.18 -0.52 39.91
C LEU A 73 -5.15 -1.68 38.91
N LEU A 74 -5.37 -1.38 37.63
CA LEU A 74 -5.33 -2.35 36.54
C LEU A 74 -3.89 -2.55 36.03
N GLY A 75 -3.07 -1.49 36.05
CA GLY A 75 -1.65 -1.57 35.77
C GLY A 75 -1.03 -0.24 35.33
N LYS A 76 0.23 -0.29 34.87
CA LYS A 76 1.02 0.86 34.44
C LYS A 76 1.35 0.74 32.95
N LEU A 77 0.95 1.73 32.16
CA LEU A 77 1.31 1.87 30.77
C LEU A 77 2.58 2.72 30.61
N ILE A 78 3.56 2.19 29.89
CA ILE A 78 4.78 2.89 29.47
C ILE A 78 4.82 2.86 27.95
N LEU A 79 4.69 4.02 27.31
CA LEU A 79 4.75 4.13 25.86
C LEU A 79 6.23 4.09 25.43
N SER A 80 6.66 3.01 24.78
CA SER A 80 8.07 2.76 24.41
C SER A 80 8.66 3.78 23.44
N HIS A 81 7.82 4.48 22.68
CA HIS A 81 8.23 5.49 21.70
C HIS A 81 8.29 6.91 22.30
N LEU A 82 7.82 7.09 23.53
CA LEU A 82 7.70 8.39 24.20
C LEU A 82 8.37 8.27 25.56
N ASN A 83 9.67 8.51 25.59
CA ASN A 83 10.53 8.04 26.68
C ASN A 83 10.33 8.75 28.04
N GLU A 84 9.25 9.52 28.25
CA GLU A 84 9.11 10.41 29.41
C GLU A 84 7.71 10.53 30.04
N VAL A 85 6.69 9.77 29.63
CA VAL A 85 5.36 9.76 30.30
C VAL A 85 4.96 8.35 30.76
N THR A 86 4.61 8.24 32.04
CA THR A 86 4.04 7.02 32.64
C THR A 86 2.56 7.26 32.97
N THR A 87 1.69 6.34 32.55
CA THR A 87 0.25 6.39 32.85
C THR A 87 -0.15 5.22 33.72
N TYR A 88 -0.79 5.49 34.86
CA TYR A 88 -1.38 4.50 35.74
C TYR A 88 -2.88 4.41 35.48
N VAL A 89 -3.42 3.20 35.33
CA VAL A 89 -4.83 2.99 34.99
C VAL A 89 -5.54 2.32 36.16
N TYR A 90 -6.62 2.96 36.63
CA TYR A 90 -7.47 2.52 37.73
C TYR A 90 -8.89 2.26 37.24
N VAL A 91 -9.55 1.27 37.83
CA VAL A 91 -10.92 0.88 37.49
C VAL A 91 -11.72 0.73 38.78
N SER A 92 -12.96 1.23 38.84
CA SER A 92 -13.84 1.04 40.00
C SER A 92 -14.24 -0.43 40.20
N GLU A 93 -14.63 -0.86 41.41
CA GLU A 93 -15.06 -2.24 41.67
C GLU A 93 -16.29 -2.67 40.85
N ASP A 94 -17.24 -1.75 40.62
CA ASP A 94 -18.38 -1.97 39.72
C ASP A 94 -18.00 -1.90 38.23
N SER A 95 -16.72 -1.60 37.95
CA SER A 95 -16.13 -1.43 36.64
C SER A 95 -16.75 -0.31 35.79
N CYS A 96 -17.60 0.56 36.33
CA CYS A 96 -18.25 1.61 35.55
C CYS A 96 -17.35 2.80 35.22
N LEU A 97 -16.19 2.93 35.87
CA LEU A 97 -15.28 4.07 35.75
C LEU A 97 -13.86 3.62 35.49
N VAL A 98 -13.21 4.30 34.54
CA VAL A 98 -11.77 4.18 34.31
C VAL A 98 -11.13 5.54 34.54
N ALA A 99 -10.13 5.57 35.41
CA ALA A 99 -9.32 6.75 35.67
C ALA A 99 -7.88 6.51 35.22
N SER A 100 -7.33 7.43 34.44
CA SER A 100 -5.91 7.46 34.09
C SER A 100 -5.21 8.57 34.88
N VAL A 101 -4.04 8.24 35.43
CA VAL A 101 -3.19 9.21 36.13
C VAL A 101 -1.87 9.28 35.39
N MET A 102 -1.55 10.46 34.84
CA MET A 102 -0.38 10.65 34.01
C MET A 102 0.72 11.40 34.77
N ARG A 103 1.96 10.96 34.54
CA ARG A 103 3.16 11.54 35.14
C ARG A 103 4.26 11.70 34.10
N THR A 104 5.00 12.82 34.16
CA THR A 104 6.30 12.99 33.48
C THR A 104 7.47 12.64 34.42
N ARG A 105 8.71 12.57 33.90
CA ARG A 105 9.91 12.33 34.75
C ARG A 105 10.00 13.25 35.98
N THR A 106 9.53 14.50 35.88
CA THR A 106 9.73 15.54 36.90
C THR A 106 8.45 16.00 37.60
N GLU A 107 7.26 15.76 37.06
CA GLU A 107 6.01 16.27 37.65
C GLU A 107 4.75 15.47 37.29
N PHE A 108 3.65 15.77 37.98
CA PHE A 108 2.32 15.26 37.69
C PHE A 108 1.75 15.96 36.46
N ALA A 109 1.26 15.20 35.48
CA ALA A 109 0.90 15.72 34.16
C ALA A 109 -0.61 15.88 33.96
N GLY A 110 -1.44 15.18 34.73
CA GLY A 110 -2.90 15.32 34.71
C GLY A 110 -3.65 14.02 34.96
N VAL A 111 -4.97 14.11 35.05
CA VAL A 111 -5.88 12.98 35.27
C VAL A 111 -7.03 13.03 34.28
N ASP A 112 -7.38 11.88 33.73
CA ASP A 112 -8.59 11.71 32.91
C ASP A 112 -9.50 10.65 33.50
N ILE A 113 -10.80 10.87 33.38
CA ILE A 113 -11.84 9.93 33.81
C ILE A 113 -12.78 9.71 32.64
N VAL A 114 -13.03 8.45 32.33
CA VAL A 114 -13.84 8.03 31.18
C VAL A 114 -14.97 7.12 31.65
N THR A 115 -16.16 7.37 31.11
CA THR A 115 -17.32 6.48 31.21
C THR A 115 -17.83 6.14 29.82
N TYR A 116 -18.03 4.85 29.58
CA TYR A 116 -18.56 4.31 28.32
C TYR A 116 -20.01 3.88 28.50
N PHE A 117 -20.86 4.19 27.52
CA PHE A 117 -22.27 3.83 27.52
C PHE A 117 -22.59 2.79 26.45
N ALA A 118 -23.67 2.04 26.66
CA ALA A 118 -24.12 0.94 25.81
C ALA A 118 -24.38 1.25 24.32
N ASP A 119 -24.50 2.55 23.96
CA ASP A 119 -24.84 3.03 22.61
C ASP A 119 -23.65 3.69 21.90
N ASP A 120 -22.44 3.31 22.30
CA ASP A 120 -21.14 3.80 21.85
C ASP A 120 -20.87 5.28 22.20
N ALA A 121 -21.65 5.87 23.13
CA ALA A 121 -21.37 7.20 23.67
C ALA A 121 -20.27 7.14 24.72
N ILE A 122 -19.42 8.17 24.73
CA ILE A 122 -18.26 8.27 25.62
C ILE A 122 -18.32 9.63 26.31
N LEU A 123 -18.23 9.63 27.63
CA LEU A 123 -18.08 10.85 28.43
C LEU A 123 -16.67 10.86 29.03
N THR A 124 -15.93 11.94 28.80
CA THR A 124 -14.58 12.14 29.33
C THR A 124 -14.50 13.47 30.08
N THR A 125 -13.95 13.45 31.29
CA THR A 125 -13.52 14.66 31.99
C THR A 125 -12.04 14.61 32.29
N THR A 126 -11.37 15.77 32.28
CA THR A 126 -9.92 15.84 32.47
C THR A 126 -9.51 17.08 33.25
N THR A 127 -8.44 16.98 34.03
CA THR A 127 -7.77 18.14 34.67
C THR A 127 -6.82 18.87 33.72
N VAL A 128 -6.80 18.53 32.43
CA VAL A 128 -5.92 19.17 31.44
C VAL A 128 -6.74 20.03 30.51
N LYS A 129 -6.21 21.22 30.15
CA LYS A 129 -6.90 22.16 29.26
C LYS A 129 -7.02 21.57 27.85
N LEU A 130 -8.25 21.24 27.44
CA LEU A 130 -8.52 20.73 26.10
C LEU A 130 -8.49 21.88 25.06
N GLN A 131 -7.86 21.64 23.91
CA GLN A 131 -8.13 22.46 22.71
C GLN A 131 -9.41 21.94 22.05
N VAL A 132 -10.29 22.84 21.63
CA VAL A 132 -11.56 22.48 20.99
C VAL A 132 -11.24 21.93 19.61
N THR A 133 -11.25 20.61 19.47
CA THR A 133 -11.27 19.92 18.19
C THR A 133 -12.69 19.43 17.91
N ASP A 134 -13.22 19.80 16.74
CA ASP A 134 -14.51 19.32 16.26
C ASP A 134 -14.36 17.85 15.85
N ASN A 135 -14.58 16.94 16.79
CA ASN A 135 -14.59 15.50 16.52
C ASN A 135 -15.90 15.11 15.84
N GLY A 136 -16.00 15.36 14.53
CA GLY A 136 -17.10 14.94 13.69
C GLY A 136 -17.12 13.42 13.50
N GLY A 137 -17.74 12.68 14.42
CA GLY A 137 -18.09 11.28 14.19
C GLY A 137 -18.22 10.38 15.42
N GLN A 138 -17.64 10.74 16.56
CA GLN A 138 -17.83 9.99 17.80
C GLN A 138 -18.87 10.71 18.67
N LYS A 139 -19.78 9.97 19.32
CA LYS A 139 -20.64 10.49 20.40
C LYS A 139 -19.80 10.76 21.67
N LEU A 140 -18.74 11.52 21.51
CA LEU A 140 -17.71 11.78 22.49
C LEU A 140 -17.93 13.15 23.12
N PHE A 141 -18.30 13.15 24.39
CA PHE A 141 -18.60 14.34 25.17
C PHE A 141 -17.43 14.61 26.09
N ARG A 142 -16.71 15.70 25.84
CA ARG A 142 -15.51 16.06 26.59
C ARG A 142 -15.71 17.32 27.41
N ARG A 143 -15.17 17.32 28.64
CA ARG A 143 -15.05 18.54 29.46
C ARG A 143 -13.70 18.62 30.14
N SER A 144 -13.17 19.83 30.14
CA SER A 144 -11.89 20.17 30.73
C SER A 144 -12.10 20.99 31.98
N HIS A 145 -11.46 20.59 33.06
CA HIS A 145 -11.54 21.18 34.40
C HIS A 145 -10.14 21.28 35.02
N PRO A 146 -9.25 22.10 34.44
CA PRO A 146 -7.88 22.25 34.93
C PRO A 146 -7.76 22.84 36.34
N GLU A 147 -8.86 23.35 36.88
CA GLU A 147 -8.99 23.88 38.24
C GLU A 147 -9.27 22.81 39.31
N LEU A 148 -9.72 21.61 38.91
CA LEU A 148 -10.15 20.57 39.86
C LEU A 148 -9.01 19.60 40.18
N ASP A 149 -8.96 19.16 41.44
CA ASP A 149 -8.12 18.01 41.81
C ASP A 149 -8.77 16.67 41.40
N ILE A 150 -8.04 15.55 41.53
CA ILE A 150 -8.54 14.24 41.10
C ILE A 150 -9.86 13.83 41.78
N VAL A 151 -10.06 14.18 43.05
CA VAL A 151 -11.25 13.79 43.81
C VAL A 151 -12.43 14.63 43.37
N GLU A 152 -12.21 15.94 43.24
CA GLU A 152 -13.21 16.88 42.73
C GLU A 152 -13.60 16.54 41.28
N LEU A 153 -12.65 16.09 40.46
CA LEU A 153 -12.91 15.64 39.09
C LEU A 153 -13.74 14.34 39.07
N VAL A 154 -13.44 13.36 39.94
CA VAL A 154 -14.23 12.11 40.07
C VAL A 154 -15.67 12.42 40.47
N ASP A 155 -15.87 13.26 41.49
CA ASP A 155 -17.20 13.65 41.96
C ASP A 155 -17.97 14.42 40.88
N TYR A 156 -17.29 15.33 40.18
CA TYR A 156 -17.84 16.06 39.05
C TYR A 156 -18.26 15.11 37.92
N HIS A 157 -17.38 14.17 37.55
CA HIS A 157 -17.61 13.19 36.48
C HIS A 157 -18.78 12.26 36.80
N LEU A 158 -18.86 11.79 38.04
CA LEU A 158 -19.96 10.95 38.54
C LEU A 158 -21.31 11.67 38.53
N ALA A 159 -21.35 12.93 38.99
CA ALA A 159 -22.56 13.75 38.94
C ALA A 159 -22.99 13.99 37.48
N HIS A 160 -22.05 14.31 36.60
CA HIS A 160 -22.32 14.55 35.18
C HIS A 160 -22.70 13.29 34.42
N THR A 161 -22.19 12.12 34.81
CA THR A 161 -22.58 10.82 34.25
C THR A 161 -24.05 10.52 34.55
N ARG A 162 -24.52 10.80 35.78
CA ARG A 162 -25.93 10.64 36.17
C ARG A 162 -26.85 11.64 35.47
N ASP A 163 -26.43 12.89 35.37
CA ASP A 163 -27.17 13.93 34.63
C ASP A 163 -27.23 13.60 33.12
N PHE A 164 -26.13 13.09 32.57
CA PHE A 164 -26.05 12.66 31.17
C PHE A 164 -26.96 11.46 30.90
N ALA A 165 -26.95 10.44 31.77
CA ALA A 165 -27.81 9.27 31.67
C ALA A 165 -29.31 9.61 31.77
N SER A 166 -29.68 10.52 32.69
CA SER A 166 -31.07 10.95 32.90
C SER A 166 -31.59 11.86 31.78
N CYS A 167 -30.78 12.78 31.26
CA CYS A 167 -31.14 13.63 30.12
C CYS A 167 -31.28 12.87 28.80
N HIS A 168 -30.75 11.64 28.73
CA HIS A 168 -30.69 10.88 27.49
C HIS A 168 -31.25 9.44 27.57
N GLY A 169 -32.13 9.17 28.55
CA GLY A 169 -33.03 8.01 28.55
C GLY A 169 -32.58 6.77 29.34
N ASP A 170 -32.17 6.95 30.60
CA ASP A 170 -31.73 5.86 31.51
C ASP A 170 -30.65 4.95 30.88
N ARG A 171 -29.61 5.59 30.33
CA ARG A 171 -28.46 4.90 29.75
C ARG A 171 -27.60 4.25 30.84
N GLN A 172 -27.38 2.95 30.76
CA GLN A 172 -26.50 2.24 31.70
C GLN A 172 -25.04 2.37 31.26
N PRO A 173 -24.12 2.74 32.18
CA PRO A 173 -22.69 2.61 31.91
C PRO A 173 -22.34 1.12 31.77
N ILE A 174 -21.49 0.78 30.80
CA ILE A 174 -21.01 -0.59 30.58
C ILE A 174 -19.49 -0.59 30.70
N PHE A 175 -18.95 -1.53 31.46
CA PHE A 175 -17.54 -1.90 31.30
C PHE A 175 -17.38 -2.94 30.21
N THR A 176 -16.66 -2.59 29.15
CA THR A 176 -16.13 -3.56 28.19
C THR A 176 -14.61 -3.43 28.16
N ASP A 177 -13.99 -4.27 28.99
CA ASP A 177 -12.59 -4.63 29.31
C ASP A 177 -11.39 -4.19 28.44
N LEU A 178 -11.52 -3.48 27.32
CA LEU A 178 -10.36 -3.00 26.53
C LEU A 178 -10.61 -1.68 25.80
N LEU A 179 -11.87 -1.33 25.52
CA LEU A 179 -12.18 -0.19 24.65
C LEU A 179 -11.95 1.16 25.36
N ALA A 180 -12.25 1.25 26.65
CA ALA A 180 -11.99 2.45 27.45
C ALA A 180 -10.48 2.68 27.62
N VAL A 181 -9.69 1.61 27.80
CA VAL A 181 -8.22 1.67 27.87
C VAL A 181 -7.63 2.05 26.51
N ALA A 182 -8.17 1.53 25.41
CA ALA A 182 -7.76 1.90 24.05
C ALA A 182 -8.08 3.37 23.72
N VAL A 183 -9.24 3.88 24.14
CA VAL A 183 -9.60 5.32 24.00
C VAL A 183 -8.69 6.20 24.85
N LEU A 184 -8.31 5.76 26.06
CA LEU A 184 -7.35 6.48 26.91
C LEU A 184 -5.94 6.48 26.31
N ILE A 185 -5.52 5.40 25.65
CA ILE A 185 -4.25 5.32 24.91
C ILE A 185 -4.30 6.24 23.69
N ASP A 186 -5.38 6.20 22.91
CA ASP A 186 -5.62 7.07 21.76
C ASP A 186 -5.63 8.55 22.17
N GLU A 187 -6.26 8.90 23.30
CA GLU A 187 -6.25 10.27 23.82
C GLU A 187 -4.87 10.72 24.33
N SER A 188 -4.09 9.83 24.93
CA SER A 188 -2.71 10.11 25.35
C SER A 188 -1.79 10.29 24.13
N LEU A 189 -1.99 9.49 23.07
CA LEU A 189 -1.29 9.61 21.80
C LEU A 189 -1.66 10.90 21.06
N GLN A 190 -2.94 11.25 20.94
CA GLN A 190 -3.41 12.49 20.30
C GLN A 190 -2.89 13.75 21.01
N ARG A 191 -2.69 13.71 22.33
CA ARG A 191 -2.07 14.80 23.09
C ARG A 191 -0.58 14.96 22.77
N GLN A 192 0.11 13.89 22.41
CA GLN A 192 1.52 13.92 22.04
C GLN A 192 1.76 14.07 20.54
N GLU A 193 0.80 13.70 19.68
CA GLU A 193 0.81 13.99 18.24
C GLU A 193 0.56 15.47 17.94
N ASN A 194 -0.15 16.19 18.83
CA ASN A 194 -0.28 17.65 18.73
C ASN A 194 0.93 18.41 19.33
N ASP A 195 2.00 17.72 19.72
CA ASP A 195 3.33 18.30 19.81
C ASP A 195 3.91 18.36 18.38
N PRO A 196 4.15 19.55 17.81
CA PRO A 196 4.56 19.73 16.40
C PRO A 196 5.79 18.90 16.01
N MET A 197 6.66 18.59 16.99
CA MET A 197 7.86 17.77 16.79
C MET A 197 7.56 16.27 16.59
N ASN A 198 6.47 15.76 17.17
CA ASN A 198 6.13 14.34 17.13
C ASN A 198 5.29 13.98 15.91
N MET A 199 4.41 14.86 15.45
CA MET A 199 3.65 14.66 14.21
C MET A 199 4.58 14.46 13.00
N MET A 200 5.71 15.18 12.98
CA MET A 200 6.75 15.05 11.97
C MET A 200 7.51 13.71 12.10
N LEU A 201 7.81 13.27 13.33
CA LEU A 201 8.57 12.04 13.58
C LEU A 201 7.74 10.76 13.34
N THR A 202 6.44 10.80 13.64
CA THR A 202 5.51 9.69 13.43
C THR A 202 5.14 9.56 11.95
N LEU A 203 5.05 10.66 11.18
CA LEU A 203 4.89 10.59 9.72
C LEU A 203 6.11 9.93 9.04
N VAL A 204 7.32 10.27 9.50
CA VAL A 204 8.57 9.70 8.97
C VAL A 204 8.67 8.19 9.29
N ASN A 205 8.27 7.78 10.50
CA ASN A 205 8.31 6.37 10.90
C ASN A 205 7.16 5.52 10.32
N ALA A 206 5.95 6.07 10.15
CA ALA A 206 4.80 5.34 9.59
C ALA A 206 4.95 5.06 8.08
N LEU A 207 5.71 5.90 7.37
CA LEU A 207 6.00 5.71 5.94
C LEU A 207 7.13 4.70 5.66
N GLY A 208 7.78 4.12 6.69
CA GLY A 208 8.88 3.17 6.51
C GLY A 208 10.08 3.76 5.76
N MET A 209 10.20 5.08 5.74
CA MET A 209 11.25 5.80 5.03
C MET A 209 12.41 6.10 6.00
N MET A 210 13.49 5.35 5.80
CA MET A 210 14.89 5.60 6.20
C MET A 210 15.41 5.11 7.57
N ASN A 211 16.59 4.49 7.47
CA ASN A 211 17.58 4.35 8.55
C ASN A 211 18.16 5.71 8.92
N SER A 212 18.68 5.82 10.14
CA SER A 212 19.09 7.05 10.84
C SER A 212 20.37 7.72 10.31
N SER A 213 20.46 8.11 9.03
CA SER A 213 21.54 8.97 8.53
C SER A 213 21.11 10.24 7.80
N ASP A 214 19.83 10.41 7.44
CA ASP A 214 19.46 11.43 6.44
C ASP A 214 18.66 12.62 7.03
N THR A 215 18.85 12.96 8.31
CA THR A 215 18.12 14.08 8.95
C THR A 215 18.68 15.48 8.66
N GLU A 216 19.63 15.64 7.74
CA GLU A 216 20.13 16.94 7.32
C GLU A 216 19.84 17.18 5.82
N ASN A 217 18.56 17.36 5.44
CA ASN A 217 18.14 18.14 4.23
C ASN A 217 16.60 18.19 3.99
N ILE A 218 15.78 18.49 5.01
CA ILE A 218 14.31 18.65 4.82
C ILE A 218 13.86 20.12 5.00
N PHE A 219 14.72 21.08 4.66
CA PHE A 219 14.29 22.47 4.40
C PHE A 219 15.21 23.13 3.37
N SER A 220 15.15 22.66 2.13
CA SER A 220 15.45 23.50 0.97
C SER A 220 14.56 23.05 -0.18
N ASP A 221 13.83 24.03 -0.73
CA ASP A 221 13.04 23.88 -1.95
C ASP A 221 13.90 23.28 -3.06
N GLU A 222 13.48 22.16 -3.67
CA GLU A 222 13.50 21.95 -5.12
C GLU A 222 12.72 20.70 -5.53
N ASP A 223 12.28 20.73 -6.79
CA ASP A 223 11.27 19.89 -7.43
C ASP A 223 11.63 18.39 -7.44
N ASP A 224 10.67 17.51 -7.13
CA ASP A 224 10.80 16.07 -7.40
C ASP A 224 9.59 15.57 -8.22
N SER A 225 9.84 15.37 -9.52
CA SER A 225 8.93 14.70 -10.45
C SER A 225 9.70 13.66 -11.26
N HIS A 226 9.96 12.49 -10.66
CA HIS A 226 10.80 11.48 -11.28
C HIS A 226 10.37 11.12 -12.74
N GLU A 227 11.29 11.43 -13.64
CA GLU A 227 11.50 10.91 -15.00
C GLU A 227 10.68 11.48 -16.18
N ASP A 228 10.94 12.75 -16.52
CA ASP A 228 11.76 13.12 -17.69
C ASP A 228 12.49 14.41 -17.27
N GLU A 229 13.14 14.33 -16.12
CA GLU A 229 14.13 15.33 -15.76
C GLU A 229 15.30 15.06 -16.70
N GLN A 230 15.55 16.00 -17.58
CA GLN A 230 16.91 16.35 -17.87
C GLN A 230 17.43 16.87 -16.52
N TYR A 231 17.79 15.93 -15.64
CA TYR A 231 18.39 16.18 -14.34
C TYR A 231 19.48 17.20 -14.60
N ASP A 232 19.45 18.33 -13.89
CA ASP A 232 20.60 19.21 -13.87
C ASP A 232 21.73 18.37 -13.27
N GLU A 233 22.50 17.72 -14.16
CA GLU A 233 23.53 16.74 -13.80
C GLU A 233 24.50 17.37 -12.77
N ASP A 234 24.62 18.71 -12.79
CA ASP A 234 25.53 19.50 -11.99
C ASP A 234 25.31 19.41 -10.46
N GLU A 235 24.12 19.06 -9.95
CA GLU A 235 23.84 19.00 -8.50
C GLU A 235 24.26 17.68 -7.81
N GLU A 236 24.28 16.55 -8.53
CA GLU A 236 24.68 15.24 -7.98
C GLU A 236 26.21 15.17 -7.74
N PHE A 237 27.00 15.99 -8.43
CA PHE A 237 28.47 15.88 -8.44
C PHE A 237 29.17 16.51 -7.25
N GLU A 238 28.54 17.44 -6.53
CA GLU A 238 29.20 18.11 -5.40
C GLU A 238 29.41 17.15 -4.21
N GLU A 239 28.47 16.21 -3.98
CA GLU A 239 28.64 15.18 -2.94
C GLU A 239 29.61 14.06 -3.36
N GLU A 240 29.74 13.77 -4.66
CA GLU A 240 30.62 12.71 -5.18
C GLU A 240 32.09 13.12 -5.29
N ALA A 241 32.41 14.43 -5.27
CA ALA A 241 33.77 14.97 -5.43
C ALA A 241 34.69 14.78 -4.19
N LYS A 242 34.63 13.62 -3.52
CA LYS A 242 35.38 13.33 -2.27
C LYS A 242 36.89 13.10 -2.48
N THR A 243 37.34 12.85 -3.71
CA THR A 243 38.76 12.64 -4.03
C THR A 243 39.23 13.50 -5.21
N PRO A 244 40.52 13.88 -5.28
CA PRO A 244 41.06 14.61 -6.44
C PRO A 244 40.87 13.86 -7.76
N LEU A 245 40.93 12.52 -7.72
CA LEU A 245 40.70 11.68 -8.90
C LEU A 245 39.23 11.77 -9.34
N MET A 246 38.29 11.67 -8.40
CA MET A 246 36.86 11.76 -8.71
C MET A 246 36.49 13.14 -9.26
N ALA A 247 37.02 14.22 -8.67
CA ALA A 247 36.81 15.58 -9.21
C ALA A 247 37.37 15.73 -10.64
N ALA A 248 38.53 15.14 -10.94
CA ALA A 248 39.09 15.12 -12.29
C ALA A 248 38.22 14.31 -13.27
N VAL A 249 37.64 13.20 -12.82
CA VAL A 249 36.70 12.39 -13.61
C VAL A 249 35.40 13.14 -13.88
N ILE A 250 34.78 13.75 -12.86
CA ILE A 250 33.55 14.55 -12.97
C ILE A 250 33.74 15.68 -14.01
N SER A 251 34.84 16.42 -13.89
CA SER A 251 35.19 17.53 -14.80
C SER A 251 35.66 17.08 -16.20
N GLY A 252 35.88 15.79 -16.42
CA GLY A 252 36.34 15.27 -17.71
C GLY A 252 37.79 15.59 -18.05
N ASP A 253 38.63 15.96 -17.07
CA ASP A 253 40.04 16.30 -17.29
C ASP A 253 40.90 15.04 -17.42
N VAL A 254 41.03 14.57 -18.65
CA VAL A 254 41.83 13.38 -19.02
C VAL A 254 43.27 13.47 -18.54
N GLU A 255 43.90 14.65 -18.64
CA GLU A 255 45.32 14.80 -18.30
C GLU A 255 45.52 14.83 -16.78
N ALA A 256 44.60 15.45 -16.03
CA ALA A 256 44.58 15.35 -14.58
C ALA A 256 44.34 13.91 -14.11
N VAL A 257 43.41 13.17 -14.71
CA VAL A 257 43.17 11.74 -14.41
C VAL A 257 44.45 10.93 -14.62
N LYS A 258 45.11 11.04 -15.79
CA LYS A 258 46.38 10.35 -16.06
C LYS A 258 47.46 10.70 -15.04
N ALA A 259 47.63 11.99 -14.75
CA ALA A 259 48.62 12.46 -13.79
C ALA A 259 48.37 11.88 -12.39
N LEU A 260 47.12 11.90 -11.92
CA LEU A 260 46.74 11.39 -10.59
C LEU A 260 46.92 9.87 -10.50
N LEU A 261 46.50 9.11 -11.51
CA LEU A 261 46.71 7.66 -11.56
C LEU A 261 48.21 7.31 -11.58
N SER A 262 49.03 8.05 -12.35
CA SER A 262 50.48 7.86 -12.38
C SER A 262 51.18 8.18 -11.04
N GLN A 263 50.58 9.05 -10.22
CA GLN A 263 51.03 9.38 -8.87
C GLN A 263 50.57 8.36 -7.82
N GLY A 264 49.84 7.32 -8.22
CA GLY A 264 49.37 6.25 -7.34
C GLY A 264 48.03 6.54 -6.69
N ALA A 265 47.21 7.44 -7.25
CA ALA A 265 45.81 7.56 -6.83
C ALA A 265 45.09 6.21 -7.03
N ALA A 266 44.34 5.76 -6.03
CA ALA A 266 43.60 4.51 -6.11
C ALA A 266 42.48 4.65 -7.17
N PRO A 267 42.41 3.76 -8.18
CA PRO A 267 41.40 3.84 -9.24
C PRO A 267 40.00 3.44 -8.75
N ASP A 268 39.93 2.68 -7.66
CA ASP A 268 38.69 2.27 -6.99
C ASP A 268 38.61 2.84 -5.57
N PRO A 269 37.42 3.24 -5.11
CA PRO A 269 37.22 3.66 -3.74
C PRO A 269 37.39 2.50 -2.77
N THR A 270 37.84 2.82 -1.55
CA THR A 270 38.10 1.81 -0.51
C THR A 270 36.82 1.35 0.19
N LEU A 271 35.84 2.24 0.32
CA LEU A 271 34.55 1.93 0.91
C LEU A 271 33.62 1.32 -0.14
N TRP A 272 32.75 0.42 0.32
CA TRP A 272 31.81 -0.29 -0.56
C TRP A 272 30.64 0.58 -1.02
N HIS A 273 30.36 1.67 -0.30
CA HIS A 273 29.25 2.58 -0.57
C HIS A 273 29.65 3.85 -1.34
N GLU A 274 30.90 3.94 -1.79
CA GLU A 274 31.38 5.08 -2.58
C GLU A 274 31.28 4.74 -4.07
N THR A 275 30.75 5.68 -4.86
CA THR A 275 30.67 5.56 -6.33
C THR A 275 32.07 5.42 -6.93
N PRO A 276 32.36 4.31 -7.64
CA PRO A 276 33.63 4.16 -8.34
C PRO A 276 33.80 5.19 -9.47
N PRO A 277 35.00 5.78 -9.67
CA PRO A 277 35.23 6.73 -10.76
C PRO A 277 34.85 6.17 -12.15
N LEU A 278 34.95 4.85 -12.34
CA LEU A 278 34.55 4.21 -13.58
C LEU A 278 33.04 4.32 -13.86
N VAL A 279 32.19 4.33 -12.82
CA VAL A 279 30.73 4.48 -12.95
C VAL A 279 30.39 5.86 -13.53
N VAL A 280 30.98 6.92 -12.97
CA VAL A 280 30.75 8.30 -13.45
C VAL A 280 31.33 8.52 -14.84
N ALA A 281 32.55 8.04 -15.10
CA ALA A 281 33.13 8.09 -16.44
C ALA A 281 32.26 7.36 -17.47
N ALA A 282 31.61 6.26 -17.05
CA ALA A 282 30.70 5.50 -17.90
C ALA A 282 29.37 6.20 -18.16
N ARG A 283 28.75 6.77 -17.12
CA ARG A 283 27.53 7.60 -17.22
C ARG A 283 27.74 8.78 -18.19
N LYS A 284 28.86 9.49 -18.05
CA LYS A 284 29.22 10.68 -18.84
C LYS A 284 29.71 10.38 -20.26
N GLY A 285 30.09 9.13 -20.55
CA GLY A 285 30.60 8.76 -21.88
C GLY A 285 32.07 9.12 -22.12
N TYR A 286 32.88 9.30 -21.07
CA TYR A 286 34.28 9.69 -21.20
C TYR A 286 35.18 8.49 -21.57
N VAL A 287 35.17 8.12 -22.85
CA VAL A 287 35.89 6.94 -23.37
C VAL A 287 37.36 6.90 -22.98
N GLU A 288 38.09 8.02 -23.11
CA GLU A 288 39.52 8.07 -22.78
C GLU A 288 39.75 7.89 -21.27
N ILE A 289 38.92 8.51 -20.42
CA ILE A 289 39.00 8.34 -18.95
C ILE A 289 38.69 6.90 -18.57
N VAL A 290 37.68 6.27 -19.19
CA VAL A 290 37.36 4.85 -18.99
C VAL A 290 38.57 3.97 -19.32
N ARG A 291 39.26 4.23 -20.45
CA ARG A 291 40.46 3.47 -20.83
C ARG A 291 41.59 3.63 -19.81
N GLU A 292 41.83 4.84 -19.32
CA GLU A 292 42.86 5.12 -18.31
C GLU A 292 42.56 4.44 -16.97
N LEU A 293 41.30 4.47 -16.51
CA LEU A 293 40.87 3.80 -15.27
C LEU A 293 41.02 2.27 -15.39
N ILE A 294 40.65 1.69 -16.54
CA ILE A 294 40.85 0.26 -16.84
C ILE A 294 42.34 -0.09 -16.86
N ALA A 295 43.18 0.74 -17.48
CA ALA A 295 44.63 0.54 -17.49
C ALA A 295 45.25 0.62 -16.08
N ALA A 296 44.68 1.43 -15.19
CA ALA A 296 45.07 1.52 -13.78
C ALA A 296 44.59 0.33 -12.92
N GLY A 297 43.79 -0.58 -13.47
CA GLY A 297 43.37 -1.81 -12.80
C GLY A 297 42.09 -1.68 -11.96
N THR A 298 41.19 -0.75 -12.30
CA THR A 298 39.83 -0.70 -11.71
C THR A 298 39.09 -2.03 -11.90
N ASN A 299 38.23 -2.37 -10.95
CA ASN A 299 37.29 -3.46 -11.12
C ASN A 299 36.12 -3.03 -12.02
N VAL A 300 36.16 -3.48 -13.27
CA VAL A 300 35.17 -3.18 -14.33
C VAL A 300 33.72 -3.50 -13.95
N ASN A 301 33.50 -4.43 -13.02
CA ASN A 301 32.17 -4.84 -12.57
C ASN A 301 31.76 -4.22 -11.22
N ARG A 302 32.63 -3.43 -10.58
CA ARG A 302 32.32 -2.78 -9.31
C ARG A 302 31.46 -1.55 -9.58
N GLY A 303 30.25 -1.57 -9.05
CA GLY A 303 29.38 -0.41 -8.91
C GLY A 303 29.26 0.01 -7.44
N PHE A 304 28.51 1.08 -7.19
CA PHE A 304 27.88 1.33 -5.90
C PHE A 304 26.46 0.76 -5.92
N GLU A 305 25.56 1.43 -6.64
CA GLU A 305 24.19 0.97 -6.88
C GLU A 305 24.14 0.03 -8.10
N TYR A 306 24.75 0.46 -9.21
CA TYR A 306 24.80 -0.32 -10.45
C TYR A 306 26.23 -0.45 -11.00
N PRO A 307 26.59 -1.59 -11.61
CA PRO A 307 27.84 -1.74 -12.35
C PRO A 307 27.97 -0.72 -13.49
N PRO A 308 29.20 -0.30 -13.89
CA PRO A 308 29.41 0.71 -14.95
C PRO A 308 28.72 0.39 -16.29
N ILE A 309 28.50 -0.89 -16.58
CA ILE A 309 27.80 -1.35 -17.78
C ILE A 309 26.33 -0.92 -17.83
N PHE A 310 25.65 -0.81 -16.68
CA PHE A 310 24.27 -0.32 -16.59
C PHE A 310 24.20 1.15 -16.98
N GLU A 311 25.04 1.99 -16.39
CA GLU A 311 25.09 3.43 -16.70
C GLU A 311 25.39 3.69 -18.17
N ALA A 312 26.39 3.00 -18.73
CA ALA A 312 26.72 3.11 -20.15
C ALA A 312 25.56 2.66 -21.04
N ALA A 313 24.83 1.62 -20.64
CA ALA A 313 23.68 1.11 -21.38
C ALA A 313 22.47 2.06 -21.31
N LEU A 314 22.12 2.52 -20.10
CA LEU A 314 21.01 3.43 -19.80
C LEU A 314 21.16 4.78 -20.50
N LYS A 315 22.39 5.33 -20.54
CA LYS A 315 22.72 6.62 -21.18
C LYS A 315 23.09 6.48 -22.67
N GLY A 316 23.16 5.25 -23.19
CA GLY A 316 23.42 5.00 -24.60
C GLY A 316 24.87 5.24 -25.04
N GLN A 317 25.83 5.16 -24.11
CA GLN A 317 27.25 5.39 -24.35
C GLN A 317 27.89 4.18 -25.03
N THR A 318 27.53 3.93 -26.30
CA THR A 318 27.87 2.69 -27.03
C THR A 318 29.38 2.41 -27.08
N GLU A 319 30.22 3.45 -27.21
CA GLU A 319 31.67 3.25 -27.27
C GLU A 319 32.28 2.96 -25.91
N VAL A 320 31.82 3.61 -24.83
CA VAL A 320 32.20 3.21 -23.47
C VAL A 320 31.79 1.78 -23.21
N LEU A 321 30.55 1.43 -23.56
CA LEU A 321 30.02 0.10 -23.37
C LEU A 321 30.87 -0.96 -24.07
N ARG A 322 31.36 -0.68 -25.29
CA ARG A 322 32.31 -1.54 -26.00
C ARG A 322 33.58 -1.76 -25.20
N VAL A 323 34.19 -0.68 -24.70
CA VAL A 323 35.43 -0.75 -23.92
C VAL A 323 35.24 -1.57 -22.63
N LEU A 324 34.11 -1.37 -21.93
CA LEU A 324 33.78 -2.13 -20.72
C LEU A 324 33.64 -3.63 -21.03
N ILE A 325 32.95 -4.00 -22.11
CA ILE A 325 32.78 -5.40 -22.53
C ILE A 325 34.13 -6.02 -22.90
N GLU A 326 34.98 -5.32 -23.65
CA GLU A 326 36.34 -5.77 -23.99
C GLU A 326 37.21 -5.98 -22.74
N ALA A 327 36.98 -5.20 -21.69
CA ALA A 327 37.66 -5.30 -20.40
C ALA A 327 37.05 -6.36 -19.45
N GLY A 328 36.03 -7.11 -19.88
CA GLY A 328 35.44 -8.20 -19.11
C GLY A 328 34.24 -7.81 -18.25
N ALA A 329 33.52 -6.74 -18.61
CA ALA A 329 32.23 -6.44 -17.99
C ALA A 329 31.24 -7.59 -18.19
N ASN A 330 30.48 -7.91 -17.15
CA ASN A 330 29.42 -8.91 -17.22
C ASN A 330 28.21 -8.34 -17.99
N VAL A 331 28.10 -8.73 -19.26
CA VAL A 331 27.01 -8.34 -20.18
C VAL A 331 25.62 -8.69 -19.64
N ASN A 332 25.53 -9.77 -18.84
CA ASN A 332 24.28 -10.26 -18.24
C ASN A 332 24.24 -9.99 -16.72
N ALA A 333 24.91 -8.94 -16.25
CA ALA A 333 24.69 -8.47 -14.89
C ALA A 333 23.20 -8.11 -14.71
N CYS A 334 22.68 -8.38 -13.51
CA CYS A 334 21.35 -7.95 -13.13
C CYS A 334 21.38 -7.29 -11.74
N ASP A 335 20.47 -6.36 -11.49
CA ASP A 335 20.25 -5.80 -10.16
C ASP A 335 19.38 -6.75 -9.29
N GLY A 336 18.98 -6.29 -8.11
CA GLY A 336 18.11 -7.05 -7.20
C GLY A 336 16.72 -7.36 -7.77
N ASP A 337 16.33 -6.63 -8.81
CA ASP A 337 15.03 -6.69 -9.48
C ASP A 337 15.08 -7.52 -10.78
N GLY A 338 16.26 -8.04 -11.13
CA GLY A 338 16.50 -8.81 -12.34
C GLY A 338 16.61 -7.94 -13.61
N ILE A 339 16.68 -6.62 -13.47
CA ILE A 339 16.88 -5.70 -14.60
C ILE A 339 18.30 -5.86 -15.12
N THR A 340 18.46 -5.92 -16.45
CA THR A 340 19.76 -6.11 -17.12
C THR A 340 20.15 -4.86 -17.92
N PRO A 341 21.44 -4.67 -18.27
CA PRO A 341 21.86 -3.58 -19.15
C PRO A 341 21.11 -3.55 -20.48
N LEU A 342 20.72 -4.71 -21.02
CA LEU A 342 19.93 -4.79 -22.23
C LEU A 342 18.51 -4.23 -22.04
N MET A 343 17.90 -4.45 -20.88
CA MET A 343 16.59 -3.89 -20.55
C MET A 343 16.63 -2.37 -20.45
N ASP A 344 17.66 -1.79 -19.84
CA ASP A 344 17.80 -0.34 -19.72
C ASP A 344 18.12 0.33 -21.05
N ALA A 345 19.04 -0.24 -21.83
CA ALA A 345 19.29 0.24 -23.20
C ALA A 345 18.02 0.17 -24.06
N ALA A 346 17.18 -0.85 -23.84
CA ALA A 346 15.92 -1.01 -24.55
C ALA A 346 14.86 0.00 -24.10
N TYR A 347 14.71 0.22 -22.80
CA TYR A 347 13.81 1.22 -22.22
C TYR A 347 14.17 2.65 -22.63
N SER A 348 15.47 2.98 -22.72
CA SER A 348 15.96 4.28 -23.20
C SER A 348 16.01 4.42 -24.72
N GLY A 349 15.79 3.33 -25.47
CA GLY A 349 15.70 3.38 -26.93
C GLY A 349 17.03 3.45 -27.68
N HIS A 350 18.14 3.11 -27.02
CA HIS A 350 19.48 3.21 -27.59
C HIS A 350 19.78 2.01 -28.52
N LEU A 351 19.24 2.04 -29.74
CA LEU A 351 19.30 0.91 -30.69
C LEU A 351 20.73 0.38 -30.94
N GLU A 352 21.74 1.24 -31.08
CA GLU A 352 23.11 0.79 -31.34
C GLU A 352 23.74 0.13 -30.10
N THR A 353 23.43 0.64 -28.90
CA THR A 353 23.78 0.01 -27.62
C THR A 353 23.10 -1.35 -27.46
N VAL A 354 21.81 -1.46 -27.80
CA VAL A 354 21.06 -2.73 -27.81
C VAL A 354 21.70 -3.74 -28.76
N LYS A 355 22.01 -3.33 -30.00
CA LYS A 355 22.69 -4.20 -30.98
C LYS A 355 24.04 -4.70 -30.47
N LEU A 356 24.82 -3.83 -29.83
CA LEU A 356 26.11 -4.19 -29.24
C LEU A 356 25.93 -5.24 -28.14
N LEU A 357 25.03 -5.03 -27.18
CA LEU A 357 24.76 -5.97 -26.09
C LEU A 357 24.32 -7.34 -26.61
N VAL A 358 23.39 -7.36 -27.58
CA VAL A 358 22.95 -8.61 -28.23
C VAL A 358 24.10 -9.32 -28.94
N ALA A 359 24.94 -8.58 -29.68
CA ALA A 359 26.12 -9.15 -30.34
C ALA A 359 27.16 -9.69 -29.33
N SER A 360 27.21 -9.12 -28.13
CA SER A 360 28.07 -9.53 -27.02
C SER A 360 27.48 -10.62 -26.13
N GLY A 361 26.31 -11.19 -26.50
CA GLY A 361 25.72 -12.34 -25.81
C GLY A 361 24.78 -11.97 -24.65
N ALA A 362 24.18 -10.78 -24.67
CA ALA A 362 23.10 -10.45 -23.75
C ALA A 362 21.89 -11.36 -23.96
N ASP A 363 21.27 -11.84 -22.87
CA ASP A 363 20.05 -12.64 -22.93
C ASP A 363 18.84 -11.78 -23.30
N VAL A 364 18.43 -11.87 -24.56
CA VAL A 364 17.24 -11.18 -25.09
C VAL A 364 15.93 -11.64 -24.43
N ASN A 365 15.93 -12.77 -23.73
CA ASN A 365 14.78 -13.32 -23.03
C ASN A 365 14.86 -13.13 -21.51
N ALA A 366 15.81 -12.33 -21.02
CA ALA A 366 15.92 -12.02 -19.60
C ALA A 366 14.59 -11.49 -19.06
N TRP A 367 14.33 -11.74 -17.78
CA TRP A 367 13.09 -11.42 -17.09
C TRP A 367 13.39 -10.72 -15.77
N GLY A 368 12.89 -9.49 -15.60
CA GLY A 368 13.07 -8.67 -14.40
C GLY A 368 11.86 -7.75 -14.22
N GLN A 369 11.38 -7.61 -12.98
CA GLN A 369 10.17 -6.83 -12.62
C GLN A 369 8.96 -7.09 -13.54
N GLY A 370 8.73 -8.35 -13.91
CA GLY A 370 7.60 -8.73 -14.77
C GLY A 370 7.74 -8.35 -16.25
N GLU A 371 8.91 -7.85 -16.68
CA GLU A 371 9.18 -7.40 -18.04
C GLU A 371 10.39 -8.10 -18.69
N THR A 372 10.44 -8.04 -20.02
CA THR A 372 11.56 -8.54 -20.85
C THR A 372 12.18 -7.36 -21.59
N PRO A 373 13.40 -7.48 -22.15
CA PRO A 373 13.98 -6.42 -22.99
C PRO A 373 13.03 -5.91 -24.09
N LEU A 374 12.28 -6.81 -24.72
CA LEU A 374 11.28 -6.45 -25.73
C LEU A 374 10.14 -5.60 -25.14
N LEU A 375 9.63 -5.97 -23.97
CA LEU A 375 8.55 -5.22 -23.31
C LEU A 375 9.06 -3.89 -22.72
N ARG A 376 10.30 -3.81 -22.24
CA ARG A 376 10.95 -2.56 -21.82
C ARG A 376 11.07 -1.58 -23.00
N ALA A 377 11.42 -2.07 -24.20
CA ALA A 377 11.37 -1.25 -25.42
C ALA A 377 9.96 -0.73 -25.73
N ALA A 378 8.93 -1.54 -25.48
CA ALA A 378 7.55 -1.12 -25.62
C ALA A 378 7.15 -0.06 -24.59
N ALA A 379 7.51 -0.27 -23.32
CA ALA A 379 7.28 0.65 -22.21
C ALA A 379 7.98 2.00 -22.42
N GLY A 380 9.18 2.02 -23.00
CA GLY A 380 9.88 3.25 -23.41
C GLY A 380 9.31 3.93 -24.66
N GLY A 381 8.46 3.23 -25.43
CA GLY A 381 7.86 3.71 -26.68
C GLY A 381 8.81 3.63 -27.88
N HIS A 382 9.82 2.74 -27.84
CA HIS A 382 10.89 2.67 -28.83
C HIS A 382 10.66 1.58 -29.87
N ARG A 383 9.83 1.91 -30.87
CA ARG A 383 9.44 0.98 -31.96
C ARG A 383 10.63 0.35 -32.68
N ASN A 384 11.68 1.12 -32.95
CA ASN A 384 12.89 0.66 -33.63
C ASN A 384 13.64 -0.43 -32.84
N VAL A 385 13.72 -0.30 -31.51
CA VAL A 385 14.31 -1.31 -30.63
C VAL A 385 13.39 -2.53 -30.52
N TYR A 386 12.10 -2.29 -30.36
CA TYR A 386 11.09 -3.35 -30.30
C TYR A 386 11.15 -4.25 -31.55
N ASP A 387 11.17 -3.65 -32.74
CA ASP A 387 11.23 -4.39 -34.01
C ASP A 387 12.54 -5.17 -34.18
N PHE A 388 13.65 -4.67 -33.61
CA PHE A 388 14.92 -5.37 -33.62
C PHE A 388 14.92 -6.60 -32.68
N LEU A 389 14.34 -6.47 -31.49
CA LEU A 389 14.30 -7.54 -30.48
C LEU A 389 13.22 -8.60 -30.78
N TYR A 390 12.10 -8.21 -31.38
CA TYR A 390 10.95 -9.09 -31.64
C TYR A 390 11.31 -10.42 -32.35
N PRO A 391 12.12 -10.46 -33.42
CA PRO A 391 12.48 -11.72 -34.06
C PRO A 391 13.43 -12.59 -33.23
N LEU A 392 14.11 -12.02 -32.23
CA LEU A 392 15.16 -12.69 -31.43
C LEU A 392 14.61 -13.39 -30.18
N VAL A 393 13.44 -13.00 -29.70
CA VAL A 393 12.83 -13.57 -28.49
C VAL A 393 12.08 -14.89 -28.78
N ASN A 394 11.85 -15.67 -27.72
CA ASN A 394 11.09 -16.91 -27.79
C ASN A 394 9.58 -16.69 -28.05
N ASP A 395 8.87 -17.77 -28.39
CA ASP A 395 7.45 -17.71 -28.77
C ASP A 395 6.52 -17.27 -27.64
N ASP A 396 6.86 -17.53 -26.38
CA ASP A 396 6.02 -17.14 -25.25
C ASP A 396 6.09 -15.63 -25.01
N ILE A 397 7.27 -15.03 -25.16
CA ILE A 397 7.45 -13.58 -25.13
C ILE A 397 6.75 -12.93 -26.31
N LYS A 398 6.81 -13.51 -27.52
CA LYS A 398 6.07 -13.00 -28.69
C LYS A 398 4.56 -12.96 -28.42
N LYS A 399 3.98 -14.04 -27.91
CA LYS A 399 2.55 -14.07 -27.56
C LYS A 399 2.16 -12.98 -26.56
N ARG A 400 3.02 -12.65 -25.59
CA ARG A 400 2.78 -11.56 -24.63
C ARG A 400 2.90 -10.20 -25.33
N ALA A 401 3.95 -10.02 -26.12
CA ALA A 401 4.22 -8.80 -26.86
C ALA A 401 3.14 -8.50 -27.93
N ASP A 402 2.58 -9.52 -28.59
CA ASP A 402 1.49 -9.39 -29.56
C ASP A 402 0.17 -8.93 -28.91
N LYS A 403 -0.03 -9.21 -27.61
CA LYS A 403 -1.22 -8.78 -26.87
C LYS A 403 -1.17 -7.31 -26.47
N THR A 404 -0.01 -6.84 -26.01
CA THR A 404 0.09 -5.53 -25.33
C THR A 404 1.17 -4.60 -25.87
N GLY A 405 2.16 -5.09 -26.61
CA GLY A 405 3.34 -4.33 -27.02
C GLY A 405 3.02 -3.09 -27.85
N ASP A 406 2.20 -3.23 -28.90
CA ASP A 406 1.79 -2.10 -29.73
C ASP A 406 0.94 -1.08 -28.94
N LYS A 407 0.02 -1.58 -28.09
CA LYS A 407 -0.79 -0.73 -27.21
C LYS A 407 0.10 0.09 -26.28
N GLN A 408 1.09 -0.56 -25.64
CA GLN A 408 2.05 0.07 -24.74
C GLN A 408 2.90 1.14 -25.44
N ILE A 409 3.36 0.87 -26.66
CA ILE A 409 4.15 1.84 -27.43
C ILE A 409 3.31 3.09 -27.72
N GLN A 410 2.09 2.91 -28.22
CA GLN A 410 1.21 4.04 -28.56
C GLN A 410 0.86 4.87 -27.32
N ALA A 411 0.57 4.20 -26.22
CA ALA A 411 0.34 4.79 -24.93
C ALA A 411 1.52 5.65 -24.44
N THR A 412 2.74 5.10 -24.42
CA THR A 412 3.92 5.86 -23.99
C THR A 412 4.17 7.06 -24.88
N LEU A 413 4.02 6.92 -26.21
CA LEU A 413 4.17 8.03 -27.14
C LEU A 413 3.14 9.14 -26.91
N LYS A 414 1.89 8.76 -26.61
CA LYS A 414 0.80 9.68 -26.28
C LYS A 414 1.04 10.40 -24.95
N ARG A 415 1.49 9.69 -23.91
CA ARG A 415 1.95 10.28 -22.63
C ARG A 415 3.10 11.27 -22.83
N LYS A 416 4.13 10.90 -23.58
CA LYS A 416 5.27 11.78 -23.91
C LYS A 416 4.81 13.02 -24.68
N ALA A 417 3.82 12.89 -25.59
CA ALA A 417 3.24 14.02 -26.30
C ALA A 417 2.47 14.97 -25.37
N ARG A 418 1.68 14.43 -24.43
CA ARG A 418 0.97 15.21 -23.40
C ARG A 418 1.92 15.97 -22.48
N LYS A 419 2.96 15.29 -21.97
CA LYS A 419 3.96 15.85 -21.06
C LYS A 419 4.74 17.03 -21.65
N LYS A 420 4.90 17.09 -22.98
CA LYS A 420 5.48 18.25 -23.68
C LYS A 420 4.63 19.50 -23.55
N ASN A 421 3.32 19.37 -23.32
CA ASN A 421 2.43 20.50 -23.06
C ASN A 421 2.51 20.94 -21.60
N LYS A 422 3.63 21.56 -21.22
CA LYS A 422 3.89 22.05 -19.85
C LYS A 422 2.83 23.01 -19.32
N ALA A 423 2.10 23.71 -20.20
CA ALA A 423 1.01 24.59 -19.80
C ALA A 423 -0.19 23.81 -19.25
N VAL A 424 -0.58 22.71 -19.91
CA VAL A 424 -1.65 21.80 -19.45
C VAL A 424 -1.23 21.08 -18.18
N GLU A 425 0.01 20.57 -18.11
CA GLU A 425 0.53 19.93 -16.89
C GLU A 425 0.44 20.87 -15.68
N LYS A 426 0.99 22.09 -15.82
CA LYS A 426 0.92 23.11 -14.75
C LYS A 426 -0.51 23.48 -14.39
N PHE A 427 -1.42 23.52 -15.36
CA PHE A 427 -2.83 23.81 -15.11
C PHE A 427 -3.51 22.72 -14.28
N ILE A 428 -3.28 21.45 -14.63
CA ILE A 428 -3.80 20.29 -13.90
C ILE A 428 -3.22 20.26 -12.48
N THR A 429 -1.90 20.45 -12.31
CA THR A 429 -1.26 20.55 -11.00
C THR A 429 -1.84 21.69 -10.15
N ASN A 430 -2.12 22.85 -10.75
CA ASN A 430 -2.78 23.94 -10.03
C ASN A 430 -4.20 23.59 -9.59
N ALA A 431 -4.94 22.80 -10.38
CA ALA A 431 -6.26 22.33 -10.00
C ALA A 431 -6.20 21.30 -8.86
N MET A 432 -5.23 20.38 -8.92
CA MET A 432 -4.93 19.40 -7.87
C MET A 432 -4.63 20.05 -6.52
N TYR A 433 -3.82 21.11 -6.47
CA TYR A 433 -3.48 21.82 -5.22
C TYR A 433 -4.47 22.93 -4.84
N GLY A 434 -5.60 23.06 -5.54
CA GLY A 434 -6.62 24.05 -5.18
C GLY A 434 -6.24 25.51 -5.47
N ASN A 435 -5.26 25.75 -6.35
CA ASN A 435 -4.73 27.08 -6.69
C ASN A 435 -5.69 27.89 -7.59
N LEU A 436 -6.86 28.27 -7.08
CA LEU A 436 -7.95 28.90 -7.81
C LEU A 436 -7.52 30.07 -8.71
N LYS A 437 -6.71 31.01 -8.19
CA LYS A 437 -6.26 32.18 -8.95
C LYS A 437 -5.43 31.79 -10.19
N LYS A 438 -4.58 30.77 -10.06
CA LYS A 438 -3.74 30.28 -11.17
C LYS A 438 -4.58 29.53 -12.20
N VAL A 439 -5.56 28.74 -11.74
CA VAL A 439 -6.55 28.06 -12.61
C VAL A 439 -7.35 29.08 -13.41
N GLN A 440 -7.97 30.06 -12.76
CA GLN A 440 -8.74 31.12 -13.41
C GLN A 440 -7.90 31.92 -14.42
N LYS A 441 -6.64 32.21 -14.09
CA LYS A 441 -5.72 32.87 -15.01
C LYS A 441 -5.47 32.05 -16.27
N ALA A 442 -5.24 30.74 -16.13
CA ALA A 442 -5.02 29.85 -17.27
C ALA A 442 -6.29 29.73 -18.14
N ILE A 443 -7.48 29.64 -17.53
CA ILE A 443 -8.77 29.69 -18.24
C ILE A 443 -8.91 30.99 -19.03
N ALA A 444 -8.61 32.13 -18.42
CA ALA A 444 -8.67 33.43 -19.09
C ALA A 444 -7.65 33.56 -20.25
N GLN A 445 -6.57 32.77 -20.21
CA GLN A 445 -5.57 32.67 -21.29
C GLN A 445 -6.00 31.71 -22.42
N GLY A 446 -7.19 31.10 -22.32
CA GLY A 446 -7.74 30.22 -23.34
C GLY A 446 -7.18 28.79 -23.28
N ILE A 447 -6.77 28.33 -22.11
CA ILE A 447 -6.39 26.92 -21.95
C ILE A 447 -7.59 26.01 -22.20
N ASP A 448 -7.36 24.86 -22.83
CA ASP A 448 -8.36 23.82 -22.96
C ASP A 448 -8.63 23.20 -21.59
N VAL A 449 -9.82 23.46 -21.04
CA VAL A 449 -10.25 22.98 -19.71
C VAL A 449 -10.46 21.47 -19.66
N ASN A 450 -10.66 20.83 -20.81
CA ASN A 450 -10.88 19.40 -20.97
C ASN A 450 -9.61 18.65 -21.39
N ALA A 451 -8.48 19.35 -21.45
CA ALA A 451 -7.22 18.73 -21.80
C ALA A 451 -6.85 17.62 -20.79
N ILE A 452 -6.43 16.48 -21.34
CA ILE A 452 -5.96 15.32 -20.58
C ILE A 452 -4.44 15.42 -20.44
N GLY A 453 -3.96 15.40 -19.19
CA GLY A 453 -2.54 15.42 -18.86
C GLY A 453 -1.84 14.09 -19.13
N SER A 454 -0.52 14.06 -18.96
CA SER A 454 0.30 12.85 -19.11
C SER A 454 -0.08 11.71 -18.15
N ASN A 455 -0.73 12.03 -17.04
CA ASN A 455 -1.32 11.08 -16.08
C ASN A 455 -2.70 10.55 -16.48
N GLY A 456 -3.20 10.91 -17.68
CA GLY A 456 -4.49 10.46 -18.18
C GLY A 456 -5.69 11.19 -17.59
N CYS A 457 -5.50 12.18 -16.73
CA CYS A 457 -6.59 12.86 -16.03
C CYS A 457 -6.77 14.31 -16.50
N THR A 458 -7.98 14.85 -16.27
CA THR A 458 -8.29 16.27 -16.50
C THR A 458 -8.09 17.09 -15.23
N ALA A 459 -8.12 18.42 -15.35
CA ALA A 459 -8.08 19.31 -14.19
C ALA A 459 -9.29 19.11 -13.25
N LEU A 460 -10.47 18.81 -13.82
CA LEU A 460 -11.71 18.59 -13.05
C LEU A 460 -11.63 17.32 -12.20
N MET A 461 -11.07 16.25 -12.74
CA MET A 461 -10.83 14.99 -12.04
C MET A 461 -10.00 15.18 -10.77
N TYR A 462 -8.87 15.88 -10.86
CA TYR A 462 -8.04 16.15 -9.68
C TYR A 462 -8.69 17.12 -8.71
N ALA A 463 -9.31 18.21 -9.19
CA ALA A 463 -10.01 19.13 -8.31
C ALA A 463 -11.12 18.42 -7.52
N ALA A 464 -11.82 17.48 -8.15
CA ALA A 464 -12.84 16.63 -7.53
C ALA A 464 -12.23 15.64 -6.52
N SER A 465 -11.15 14.96 -6.89
CA SER A 465 -10.43 14.03 -6.00
C SER A 465 -9.91 14.72 -4.74
N TYR A 466 -9.47 15.98 -4.80
CA TYR A 466 -8.96 16.71 -3.62
C TYR A 466 -10.01 17.61 -2.95
N GLY A 467 -11.25 17.60 -3.44
CA GLY A 467 -12.35 18.31 -2.78
C GLY A 467 -12.31 19.84 -2.93
N HIS A 468 -11.63 20.37 -3.94
CA HIS A 468 -11.46 21.81 -4.13
C HIS A 468 -12.68 22.45 -4.83
N ILE A 469 -13.81 22.54 -4.11
CA ILE A 469 -15.09 23.08 -4.62
C ILE A 469 -14.93 24.38 -5.44
N PRO A 470 -14.22 25.43 -4.98
CA PRO A 470 -14.10 26.66 -5.76
C PRO A 470 -13.39 26.46 -7.12
N VAL A 471 -12.44 25.54 -7.18
CA VAL A 471 -11.76 25.17 -8.43
C VAL A 471 -12.70 24.38 -9.33
N ILE A 472 -13.44 23.42 -8.77
CA ILE A 472 -14.45 22.63 -9.49
C ILE A 472 -15.48 23.56 -10.13
N GLU A 473 -16.05 24.50 -9.38
CA GLU A 473 -16.99 25.49 -9.89
C GLU A 473 -16.39 26.34 -11.01
N ALA A 474 -15.14 26.80 -10.85
CA ALA A 474 -14.47 27.59 -11.89
C ALA A 474 -14.27 26.80 -13.19
N LEU A 475 -13.91 25.52 -13.09
CA LEU A 475 -13.74 24.61 -14.23
C LEU A 475 -15.07 24.33 -14.93
N LEU A 476 -16.11 23.97 -14.18
CA LEU A 476 -17.45 23.69 -14.72
C LEU A 476 -18.05 24.93 -15.40
N ASN A 477 -17.93 26.11 -14.79
CA ASN A 477 -18.36 27.37 -15.39
C ASN A 477 -17.61 27.72 -16.68
N ALA A 478 -16.37 27.22 -16.83
CA ALA A 478 -15.57 27.38 -18.03
C ALA A 478 -15.82 26.29 -19.09
N GLY A 479 -16.77 25.38 -18.85
CA GLY A 479 -17.16 24.33 -19.80
C GLY A 479 -16.42 22.99 -19.61
N ALA A 480 -15.88 22.72 -18.42
CA ALA A 480 -15.30 21.42 -18.13
C ALA A 480 -16.38 20.31 -18.19
N GLU A 481 -16.10 19.23 -18.92
CA GLU A 481 -17.02 18.11 -19.13
C GLU A 481 -16.84 17.06 -18.00
N PRO A 482 -17.86 16.82 -17.16
CA PRO A 482 -17.72 15.93 -16.00
C PRO A 482 -17.66 14.43 -16.35
N ASN A 483 -18.04 14.06 -17.58
CA ASN A 483 -18.18 12.68 -18.05
C ASN A 483 -16.99 12.19 -18.89
N ILE A 484 -15.90 12.96 -18.96
CA ILE A 484 -14.65 12.47 -19.54
C ILE A 484 -14.16 11.29 -18.68
N LEU A 485 -13.78 10.20 -19.33
CA LEU A 485 -13.12 9.06 -18.70
C LEU A 485 -11.61 9.31 -18.70
N SER A 486 -10.95 9.04 -17.57
CA SER A 486 -9.49 9.13 -17.48
C SER A 486 -8.86 8.19 -18.49
N ASP A 487 -7.87 8.67 -19.22
CA ASP A 487 -7.21 7.92 -20.26
C ASP A 487 -6.03 7.12 -19.69
N SER A 488 -6.26 5.84 -19.50
CA SER A 488 -5.29 4.89 -18.94
C SER A 488 -4.29 4.41 -20.01
N ASP A 489 -3.32 5.26 -20.33
CA ASP A 489 -2.30 4.92 -21.34
C ASP A 489 -1.57 3.60 -20.96
N ASP A 490 -1.30 3.32 -19.69
CA ASP A 490 -0.65 2.07 -19.24
C ASP A 490 -1.49 0.78 -19.39
N GLY A 491 -2.75 0.89 -19.81
CA GLY A 491 -3.67 -0.24 -19.92
C GLY A 491 -4.08 -0.87 -18.59
N LEU A 492 -3.70 -0.24 -17.46
CA LEU A 492 -4.06 -0.62 -16.09
C LEU A 492 -5.01 0.38 -15.44
N GLY A 493 -5.05 1.62 -15.94
CA GLY A 493 -5.98 2.61 -15.40
C GLY A 493 -7.46 2.28 -15.65
N GLU A 494 -8.29 2.87 -14.79
CA GLU A 494 -9.66 2.39 -14.54
C GLU A 494 -10.74 3.18 -15.28
N GLY A 495 -10.38 4.04 -16.26
CA GLY A 495 -11.35 4.86 -16.98
C GLY A 495 -12.23 5.71 -16.07
N LYS A 496 -11.68 6.31 -15.01
CA LYS A 496 -12.47 6.98 -13.98
C LYS A 496 -12.96 8.36 -14.43
N THR A 497 -14.20 8.69 -14.10
CA THR A 497 -14.74 10.05 -14.23
C THR A 497 -14.36 10.91 -13.02
N ALA A 498 -14.57 12.23 -13.11
CA ALA A 498 -14.42 13.11 -11.95
C ALA A 498 -15.34 12.71 -10.79
N LEU A 499 -16.53 12.17 -11.09
CA LEU A 499 -17.48 11.68 -10.09
C LEU A 499 -16.97 10.41 -9.39
N MET A 500 -16.39 9.46 -10.14
CA MET A 500 -15.79 8.25 -9.57
C MET A 500 -14.58 8.58 -8.68
N MET A 501 -13.72 9.51 -9.12
CA MET A 501 -12.58 9.95 -8.31
C MET A 501 -13.03 10.67 -7.04
N ALA A 502 -14.08 11.50 -7.12
CA ALA A 502 -14.68 12.11 -5.93
C ALA A 502 -15.28 11.08 -4.97
N ALA A 503 -15.88 10.00 -5.49
CA ALA A 503 -16.48 8.94 -4.69
C ALA A 503 -15.45 8.08 -3.95
N GLU A 504 -14.30 7.80 -4.57
CA GLU A 504 -13.23 6.96 -4.02
C GLU A 504 -12.21 7.72 -3.15
N SER A 505 -12.11 9.04 -3.33
CA SER A 505 -11.03 9.86 -2.78
C SER A 505 -10.79 9.64 -1.28
N PHE A 506 -9.52 9.47 -0.90
CA PHE A 506 -9.07 9.51 0.50
C PHE A 506 -8.89 10.94 1.03
N PHE A 507 -8.60 11.89 0.14
CA PHE A 507 -8.09 13.22 0.52
C PHE A 507 -9.19 14.25 0.80
N ALA A 508 -10.37 14.07 0.22
CA ALA A 508 -11.46 15.03 0.34
C ALA A 508 -12.34 14.72 1.57
N SER A 509 -12.45 15.67 2.50
CA SER A 509 -13.38 15.58 3.63
C SER A 509 -14.82 15.98 3.27
N ASN A 510 -15.02 16.62 2.12
CA ASN A 510 -16.28 17.20 1.62
C ASN A 510 -16.80 16.49 0.35
N ARG A 511 -16.60 15.16 0.25
CA ARG A 511 -16.94 14.38 -0.95
C ARG A 511 -18.42 14.41 -1.28
N VAL A 512 -19.30 14.44 -0.27
CA VAL A 512 -20.75 14.49 -0.47
C VAL A 512 -21.14 15.76 -1.23
N GLU A 513 -20.54 16.90 -0.87
CA GLU A 513 -20.75 18.19 -1.53
C GLU A 513 -20.22 18.17 -2.97
N VAL A 514 -19.03 17.59 -3.18
CA VAL A 514 -18.43 17.44 -4.52
C VAL A 514 -19.29 16.55 -5.42
N ILE A 515 -19.75 15.39 -4.92
CA ILE A 515 -20.64 14.48 -5.64
C ILE A 515 -21.90 15.21 -6.08
N LYS A 516 -22.57 15.93 -5.15
CA LYS A 516 -23.77 16.70 -5.46
C LYS A 516 -23.50 17.77 -6.52
N LEU A 517 -22.39 18.50 -6.40
CA LEU A 517 -22.00 19.55 -7.34
C LEU A 517 -21.77 18.99 -8.74
N LEU A 518 -21.04 17.88 -8.87
CA LEU A 518 -20.76 17.25 -10.17
C LEU A 518 -22.04 16.72 -10.83
N VAL A 519 -22.91 16.06 -10.08
CA VAL A 519 -24.19 15.55 -10.60
C VAL A 519 -25.12 16.70 -11.01
N GLN A 520 -25.18 17.78 -10.23
CA GLN A 520 -25.91 19.00 -10.62
C GLN A 520 -25.35 19.63 -11.90
N ALA A 521 -24.05 19.51 -12.14
CA ALA A 521 -23.39 19.97 -13.35
C ALA A 521 -23.47 18.99 -14.55
N GLY A 522 -24.22 17.89 -14.41
CA GLY A 522 -24.48 16.95 -15.50
C GLY A 522 -23.56 15.72 -15.53
N ALA A 523 -22.87 15.40 -14.42
CA ALA A 523 -22.19 14.12 -14.29
C ALA A 523 -23.20 12.96 -14.32
N ASP A 524 -22.95 11.95 -15.15
CA ASP A 524 -23.74 10.74 -15.22
C ASP A 524 -23.35 9.81 -14.07
N VAL A 525 -24.29 9.65 -13.12
CA VAL A 525 -24.12 8.83 -11.91
C VAL A 525 -23.87 7.35 -12.22
N ASN A 526 -24.33 6.89 -13.39
CA ASN A 526 -24.31 5.48 -13.80
C ASN A 526 -23.30 5.19 -14.92
N LEU A 527 -22.50 6.18 -15.32
CA LEU A 527 -21.43 5.96 -16.27
C LEU A 527 -20.46 4.90 -15.70
N LYS A 528 -19.96 4.04 -16.59
CA LYS A 528 -19.02 2.97 -16.24
C LYS A 528 -17.62 3.33 -16.70
N GLY A 529 -16.64 3.06 -15.84
CA GLY A 529 -15.23 3.12 -16.19
C GLY A 529 -14.77 1.91 -17.01
N ASP A 530 -13.47 1.79 -17.22
CA ASP A 530 -12.87 0.76 -18.09
C ASP A 530 -13.02 -0.68 -17.57
N ASN A 531 -13.29 -0.83 -16.27
CA ASN A 531 -13.52 -2.10 -15.57
C ASN A 531 -15.03 -2.33 -15.25
N GLY A 532 -15.91 -1.54 -15.87
CA GLY A 532 -17.35 -1.61 -15.65
C GLY A 532 -17.83 -1.02 -14.32
N GLN A 533 -16.94 -0.46 -13.49
CA GLN A 533 -17.31 0.12 -12.20
C GLN A 533 -18.05 1.45 -12.35
N THR A 534 -19.02 1.68 -11.46
CA THR A 534 -19.76 2.94 -11.34
C THR A 534 -19.26 3.76 -10.14
N ALA A 535 -19.62 5.04 -10.07
CA ALA A 535 -19.31 5.88 -8.91
C ALA A 535 -19.85 5.28 -7.60
N LEU A 536 -21.00 4.59 -7.63
CA LEU A 536 -21.55 3.89 -6.48
C LEU A 536 -20.64 2.75 -6.00
N MET A 537 -20.04 2.00 -6.93
CA MET A 537 -19.09 0.94 -6.58
C MET A 537 -17.81 1.52 -5.98
N CYS A 538 -17.28 2.59 -6.57
CA CYS A 538 -16.10 3.29 -6.05
C CYS A 538 -16.33 3.86 -4.63
N ALA A 539 -17.53 4.38 -4.36
CA ALA A 539 -17.87 4.97 -3.07
C ALA A 539 -17.83 3.97 -1.89
N ALA A 540 -18.22 2.71 -2.13
CA ALA A 540 -18.32 1.72 -1.07
C ALA A 540 -16.95 1.29 -0.51
N PHE A 541 -15.93 1.24 -1.38
CA PHE A 541 -14.57 0.83 -1.02
C PHE A 541 -13.62 2.03 -0.80
N GLY A 542 -14.14 3.26 -0.81
CA GLY A 542 -13.39 4.47 -0.44
C GLY A 542 -13.17 4.60 1.08
N ALA A 543 -12.26 5.47 1.50
CA ALA A 543 -11.93 5.69 2.92
C ALA A 543 -12.79 6.77 3.57
N PHE A 544 -13.05 6.74 4.90
CA PHE A 544 -13.92 7.68 5.68
C PHE A 544 -15.30 7.95 5.02
N GLY A 545 -16.32 8.53 5.66
CA GLY A 545 -17.56 9.05 4.99
C GLY A 545 -18.26 8.25 3.84
N TYR A 546 -17.99 6.95 3.69
CA TYR A 546 -18.31 6.14 2.51
C TYR A 546 -19.80 5.81 2.50
N ILE A 547 -20.39 5.66 3.70
CA ILE A 547 -21.82 5.44 3.91
C ILE A 547 -22.62 6.63 3.39
N GLU A 548 -22.19 7.85 3.70
CA GLU A 548 -22.82 9.09 3.27
C GLU A 548 -22.69 9.29 1.75
N CYS A 549 -21.55 8.93 1.17
CA CYS A 549 -21.33 8.97 -0.28
C CYS A 549 -22.23 7.95 -1.00
N VAL A 550 -22.27 6.69 -0.53
CA VAL A 550 -23.15 5.63 -1.06
C VAL A 550 -24.61 6.07 -0.96
N LYS A 551 -25.04 6.57 0.20
CA LYS A 551 -26.40 7.08 0.41
C LYS A 551 -26.71 8.20 -0.59
N THR A 552 -25.81 9.18 -0.70
CA THR A 552 -25.99 10.33 -1.58
C THR A 552 -26.10 9.89 -3.04
N LEU A 553 -25.27 8.95 -3.49
CA LEU A 553 -25.32 8.44 -4.86
C LEU A 553 -26.62 7.67 -5.14
N ILE A 554 -27.10 6.85 -4.20
CA ILE A 554 -28.42 6.20 -4.30
C ILE A 554 -29.53 7.25 -4.39
N ASP A 555 -29.51 8.28 -3.53
CA ASP A 555 -30.48 9.38 -3.52
C ASP A 555 -30.44 10.19 -4.85
N LEU A 556 -29.28 10.24 -5.51
CA LEU A 556 -29.06 10.88 -6.81
C LEU A 556 -29.37 9.95 -8.01
N GLY A 557 -29.88 8.74 -7.78
CA GLY A 557 -30.34 7.83 -8.84
C GLY A 557 -29.29 6.84 -9.34
N ALA A 558 -28.30 6.49 -8.51
CA ALA A 558 -27.38 5.41 -8.83
C ALA A 558 -28.11 4.06 -8.93
N ASP A 559 -27.80 3.30 -9.98
CA ASP A 559 -28.28 1.94 -10.18
C ASP A 559 -27.56 0.98 -9.23
N VAL A 560 -28.25 0.58 -8.15
CA VAL A 560 -27.76 -0.38 -7.15
C VAL A 560 -27.52 -1.78 -7.72
N ASN A 561 -28.06 -2.07 -8.91
CA ASN A 561 -27.94 -3.35 -9.60
C ASN A 561 -26.98 -3.30 -10.80
N ALA A 562 -26.26 -2.19 -10.98
CA ALA A 562 -25.20 -2.11 -11.97
C ALA A 562 -24.18 -3.24 -11.75
N ARG A 563 -23.66 -3.79 -12.85
CA ARG A 563 -22.64 -4.85 -12.85
C ARG A 563 -21.33 -4.34 -13.43
N ASP A 564 -20.22 -4.70 -12.80
CA ASP A 564 -18.89 -4.53 -13.39
C ASP A 564 -18.64 -5.54 -14.53
N ASP A 565 -17.45 -5.51 -15.13
CA ASP A 565 -17.11 -6.40 -16.25
C ASP A 565 -16.98 -7.87 -15.82
N ASP A 566 -16.76 -8.12 -14.52
CA ASP A 566 -16.78 -9.44 -13.91
C ASP A 566 -18.22 -9.94 -13.62
N GLY A 567 -19.22 -9.10 -13.87
CA GLY A 567 -20.63 -9.40 -13.66
C GLY A 567 -21.12 -9.21 -12.23
N ASN A 568 -20.34 -8.56 -11.36
CA ASN A 568 -20.63 -8.40 -9.94
C ASN A 568 -21.43 -7.13 -9.67
N THR A 569 -22.45 -7.23 -8.82
CA THR A 569 -23.12 -6.07 -8.24
C THR A 569 -22.35 -5.53 -7.03
N LEU A 570 -22.67 -4.32 -6.59
CA LEU A 570 -22.08 -3.80 -5.36
C LEU A 570 -22.42 -4.68 -4.14
N LEU A 571 -23.67 -5.18 -4.05
CA LEU A 571 -24.06 -6.05 -2.94
C LEU A 571 -23.19 -7.31 -2.86
N MET A 572 -22.86 -7.93 -4.02
CA MET A 572 -21.95 -9.09 -4.07
C MET A 572 -20.58 -8.75 -3.50
N LYS A 573 -20.00 -7.60 -3.88
CA LYS A 573 -18.68 -7.18 -3.41
C LYS A 573 -18.69 -6.87 -1.91
N VAL A 574 -19.67 -6.12 -1.43
CA VAL A 574 -19.82 -5.74 -0.01
C VAL A 574 -19.93 -6.98 0.87
N GLU A 575 -20.79 -7.92 0.48
CA GLU A 575 -21.00 -9.17 1.22
C GLU A 575 -19.75 -10.04 1.21
N LEU A 576 -19.01 -10.12 0.09
CA LEU A 576 -17.77 -10.90 0.03
C LEU A 576 -16.68 -10.38 0.97
N HIS A 577 -16.48 -9.06 1.06
CA HIS A 577 -15.38 -8.48 1.86
C HIS A 577 -15.69 -8.40 3.36
N GLY A 578 -16.97 -8.49 3.76
CA GLY A 578 -17.37 -8.64 5.17
C GLY A 578 -17.14 -7.42 6.07
N ARG A 579 -16.63 -6.30 5.55
CA ARG A 579 -16.20 -5.14 6.34
C ARG A 579 -17.23 -4.02 6.50
N GLU A 580 -18.33 -4.04 5.74
CA GLU A 580 -19.24 -2.88 5.62
C GLU A 580 -20.68 -3.21 6.05
N PHE A 581 -20.87 -3.56 7.33
CA PHE A 581 -22.15 -4.03 7.90
C PHE A 581 -23.35 -3.10 7.68
N ARG A 582 -23.11 -1.83 7.35
CA ARG A 582 -24.15 -0.80 7.13
C ARG A 582 -24.57 -0.66 5.67
N ILE A 583 -23.68 -0.95 4.71
CA ILE A 583 -23.96 -0.74 3.27
C ILE A 583 -24.93 -1.81 2.74
N ALA A 584 -24.70 -3.07 3.06
CA ALA A 584 -25.54 -4.17 2.58
C ALA A 584 -27.05 -3.98 2.91
N PRO A 585 -27.44 -3.64 4.15
CA PRO A 585 -28.83 -3.30 4.47
C PRO A 585 -29.38 -2.10 3.67
N MET A 586 -28.56 -1.06 3.46
CA MET A 586 -28.97 0.11 2.67
C MET A 586 -29.24 -0.25 1.22
N LEU A 587 -28.37 -1.07 0.60
CA LEU A 587 -28.54 -1.54 -0.77
C LEU A 587 -29.81 -2.38 -0.90
N ARG A 588 -30.08 -3.29 0.04
CA ARG A 588 -31.33 -4.08 0.07
C ARG A 588 -32.56 -3.18 0.16
N GLN A 589 -32.53 -2.18 1.03
CA GLN A 589 -33.62 -1.20 1.13
C GLN A 589 -33.81 -0.40 -0.16
N ALA A 590 -32.72 -0.13 -0.89
CA ALA A 590 -32.73 0.54 -2.18
C ALA A 590 -33.09 -0.38 -3.36
N GLY A 591 -33.41 -1.67 -3.12
CA GLY A 591 -33.84 -2.61 -4.15
C GLY A 591 -32.70 -3.37 -4.84
N ALA A 592 -31.57 -3.58 -4.14
CA ALA A 592 -30.50 -4.44 -4.64
C ALA A 592 -30.95 -5.90 -4.79
N SER A 593 -30.54 -6.51 -5.89
CA SER A 593 -30.82 -7.90 -6.25
C SER A 593 -30.00 -8.86 -5.38
N GLU A 594 -30.67 -9.91 -4.89
CA GLU A 594 -30.05 -11.03 -4.18
C GLU A 594 -29.49 -12.10 -5.15
N GLU A 595 -29.55 -11.85 -6.46
CA GLU A 595 -28.85 -12.68 -7.45
C GLU A 595 -27.34 -12.71 -7.15
N GLY A 596 -26.71 -13.86 -7.34
CA GLY A 596 -25.28 -14.08 -7.03
C GLY A 596 -24.93 -14.28 -5.55
N MET A 597 -25.87 -14.10 -4.61
CA MET A 597 -25.56 -14.31 -3.19
C MET A 597 -25.26 -15.78 -2.86
N ALA A 598 -25.79 -16.72 -3.63
CA ALA A 598 -25.48 -18.13 -3.48
C ALA A 598 -24.02 -18.44 -3.84
N GLU A 599 -23.47 -17.78 -4.86
CA GLU A 599 -22.06 -17.82 -5.22
C GLU A 599 -21.18 -17.18 -4.13
N ILE A 600 -21.59 -16.04 -3.55
CA ILE A 600 -20.88 -15.45 -2.40
C ILE A 600 -20.87 -16.39 -1.19
N ALA A 601 -22.02 -17.00 -0.88
CA ALA A 601 -22.14 -17.99 0.19
C ALA A 601 -21.25 -19.22 -0.07
N LEU A 602 -21.11 -19.63 -1.34
CA LEU A 602 -20.24 -20.75 -1.72
C LEU A 602 -18.78 -20.39 -1.48
N ILE A 603 -18.34 -19.17 -1.84
CA ILE A 603 -16.96 -18.72 -1.62
C ILE A 603 -16.64 -18.70 -0.12
N LYS A 604 -17.52 -18.14 0.72
CA LYS A 604 -17.34 -18.11 2.18
C LYS A 604 -17.32 -19.51 2.79
N ALA A 605 -18.30 -20.36 2.47
CA ALA A 605 -18.34 -21.75 2.96
C ALA A 605 -17.10 -22.56 2.53
N SER A 606 -16.59 -22.29 1.32
CA SER A 606 -15.36 -22.92 0.82
C SER A 606 -14.11 -22.44 1.54
N GLU A 607 -14.10 -21.23 2.08
CA GLU A 607 -13.02 -20.70 2.92
C GLU A 607 -13.10 -21.25 4.36
N ASP A 608 -14.31 -21.26 4.93
CA ASP A 608 -14.57 -21.70 6.31
C ASP A 608 -14.41 -23.22 6.48
N GLY A 609 -14.45 -23.98 5.38
CA GLY A 609 -14.35 -25.44 5.42
C GLY A 609 -15.69 -26.14 5.64
N ASP A 610 -16.83 -25.46 5.44
CA ASP A 610 -18.16 -26.02 5.61
C ASP A 610 -18.58 -26.89 4.42
N VAL A 611 -18.13 -28.14 4.45
CA VAL A 611 -18.41 -29.16 3.43
C VAL A 611 -19.91 -29.33 3.16
N GLN A 612 -20.73 -29.35 4.21
CA GLN A 612 -22.15 -29.60 4.08
C GLN A 612 -22.84 -28.43 3.37
N ARG A 613 -22.49 -27.20 3.75
CA ARG A 613 -23.02 -26.01 3.10
C ARG A 613 -22.58 -25.90 1.65
N VAL A 614 -21.32 -26.22 1.34
CA VAL A 614 -20.81 -26.28 -0.04
C VAL A 614 -21.64 -27.27 -0.88
N ARG A 615 -21.91 -28.47 -0.35
CA ARG A 615 -22.71 -29.49 -1.03
C ARG A 615 -24.13 -29.02 -1.30
N GLU A 616 -24.77 -28.38 -0.33
CA GLU A 616 -26.11 -27.80 -0.50
C GLU A 616 -26.14 -26.74 -1.60
N LEU A 617 -25.16 -25.83 -1.61
CA LEU A 617 -25.07 -24.75 -2.60
C LEU A 617 -24.77 -25.28 -4.00
N ILE A 618 -23.88 -26.25 -4.16
CA ILE A 618 -23.62 -26.89 -5.47
C ILE A 618 -24.92 -27.49 -6.05
N ASN A 619 -25.76 -28.09 -5.22
CA ASN A 619 -27.02 -28.71 -5.65
C ASN A 619 -28.06 -27.68 -6.15
N THR A 620 -27.91 -26.40 -5.85
CA THR A 620 -28.80 -25.35 -6.39
C THR A 620 -28.38 -24.87 -7.79
N GLY A 621 -27.24 -25.36 -8.31
CA GLY A 621 -26.74 -25.01 -9.64
C GLY A 621 -25.94 -23.70 -9.68
N VAL A 622 -25.34 -23.29 -8.56
CA VAL A 622 -24.49 -22.08 -8.47
C VAL A 622 -23.30 -22.14 -9.44
N ASN A 623 -22.86 -20.97 -9.90
CA ASN A 623 -21.64 -20.88 -10.69
C ASN A 623 -20.40 -21.04 -9.81
N VAL A 624 -19.83 -22.24 -9.79
CA VAL A 624 -18.61 -22.57 -9.02
C VAL A 624 -17.35 -21.82 -9.47
N ASN A 625 -17.37 -21.20 -10.65
CA ASN A 625 -16.24 -20.43 -11.20
C ASN A 625 -16.40 -18.91 -11.03
N HIS A 626 -17.43 -18.44 -10.32
CA HIS A 626 -17.64 -17.02 -10.05
C HIS A 626 -16.45 -16.37 -9.31
N PHE A 627 -16.24 -15.05 -9.49
CA PHE A 627 -15.05 -14.34 -9.00
C PHE A 627 -13.72 -15.02 -9.37
N HIS A 628 -13.56 -15.39 -10.64
CA HIS A 628 -12.32 -16.05 -11.12
C HIS A 628 -11.98 -17.34 -10.35
N GLY A 629 -12.98 -18.14 -9.99
CA GLY A 629 -12.78 -19.38 -9.25
C GLY A 629 -12.38 -19.18 -7.78
N ALA A 630 -12.80 -18.09 -7.15
CA ALA A 630 -12.47 -17.76 -5.76
C ALA A 630 -12.80 -18.90 -4.77
N ALA A 631 -13.92 -19.62 -4.96
CA ALA A 631 -14.28 -20.75 -4.11
C ALA A 631 -13.20 -21.84 -4.12
N LEU A 632 -12.71 -22.21 -5.31
CA LEU A 632 -11.65 -23.21 -5.48
C LEU A 632 -10.31 -22.70 -4.94
N GLY A 633 -9.99 -21.43 -5.20
CA GLY A 633 -8.76 -20.79 -4.71
C GLY A 633 -8.69 -20.68 -3.19
N ASN A 634 -9.80 -20.31 -2.53
CA ASN A 634 -9.89 -20.21 -1.08
C ASN A 634 -9.78 -21.60 -0.42
N ALA A 635 -10.47 -22.60 -0.97
CA ALA A 635 -10.34 -23.98 -0.49
C ALA A 635 -8.91 -24.51 -0.65
N ALA A 636 -8.26 -24.20 -1.78
CA ALA A 636 -6.85 -24.54 -2.03
C ALA A 636 -5.91 -23.85 -1.04
N TYR A 637 -6.13 -22.58 -0.74
CA TYR A 637 -5.34 -21.82 0.23
C TYR A 637 -5.47 -22.41 1.64
N LYS A 638 -6.71 -22.69 2.08
CA LYS A 638 -6.99 -23.19 3.44
C LYS A 638 -6.70 -24.69 3.63
N GLY A 639 -6.50 -25.44 2.55
CA GLY A 639 -6.18 -26.87 2.63
C GLY A 639 -7.42 -27.79 2.64
N HIS A 640 -8.58 -27.32 2.19
CA HIS A 640 -9.85 -28.03 2.29
C HIS A 640 -10.06 -29.04 1.15
N ARG A 641 -9.39 -30.18 1.24
CA ARG A 641 -9.39 -31.22 0.19
C ARG A 641 -10.78 -31.66 -0.25
N GLU A 642 -11.69 -31.99 0.67
CA GLU A 642 -13.02 -32.51 0.32
C GLU A 642 -13.85 -31.47 -0.47
N ILE A 643 -13.74 -30.19 -0.09
CA ILE A 643 -14.40 -29.09 -0.83
C ILE A 643 -13.84 -28.97 -2.24
N ILE A 644 -12.52 -29.10 -2.43
CA ILE A 644 -11.90 -29.07 -3.75
C ILE A 644 -12.44 -30.20 -4.63
N GLU A 645 -12.56 -31.42 -4.09
CA GLU A 645 -13.14 -32.55 -4.82
C GLU A 645 -14.58 -32.27 -5.25
N LEU A 646 -15.41 -31.71 -4.35
CA LEU A 646 -16.79 -31.33 -4.67
C LEU A 646 -16.87 -30.24 -5.75
N LEU A 647 -16.02 -29.21 -5.66
CA LEU A 647 -15.98 -28.12 -6.63
C LEU A 647 -15.53 -28.62 -8.02
N ILE A 648 -14.51 -29.47 -8.09
CA ILE A 648 -14.05 -30.08 -9.36
C ILE A 648 -15.16 -30.93 -9.98
N GLN A 649 -15.87 -31.74 -9.17
CA GLN A 649 -17.01 -32.54 -9.65
C GLN A 649 -18.15 -31.66 -10.18
N ALA A 650 -18.33 -30.47 -9.61
CA ALA A 650 -19.30 -29.47 -10.04
C ALA A 650 -18.83 -28.63 -11.26
N GLY A 651 -17.65 -28.91 -11.82
CA GLY A 651 -17.13 -28.24 -13.01
C GLY A 651 -16.24 -27.02 -12.74
N ALA A 652 -15.60 -26.95 -11.56
CA ALA A 652 -14.62 -25.90 -11.29
C ALA A 652 -13.40 -26.01 -12.22
N ASN A 653 -12.98 -24.89 -12.81
CA ASN A 653 -11.84 -24.82 -13.69
C ASN A 653 -10.54 -24.73 -12.88
N VAL A 654 -9.79 -25.83 -12.83
CA VAL A 654 -8.53 -25.95 -12.07
C VAL A 654 -7.39 -25.07 -12.58
N ASN A 655 -7.53 -24.49 -13.78
CA ASN A 655 -6.56 -23.59 -14.39
C ASN A 655 -6.99 -22.11 -14.37
N LEU A 656 -8.19 -21.81 -13.84
CA LEU A 656 -8.64 -20.43 -13.70
C LEU A 656 -7.93 -19.78 -12.51
N GLY A 657 -7.06 -18.80 -12.78
CA GLY A 657 -6.37 -18.07 -11.74
C GLY A 657 -7.33 -17.16 -10.97
N VAL A 658 -7.12 -17.01 -9.67
CA VAL A 658 -7.88 -16.07 -8.83
C VAL A 658 -7.53 -14.62 -9.17
N LYS A 659 -8.29 -13.64 -8.65
CA LYS A 659 -8.06 -12.20 -8.93
C LYS A 659 -6.61 -11.75 -8.68
N SER A 660 -5.89 -12.37 -7.74
CA SER A 660 -4.48 -12.07 -7.50
C SER A 660 -3.53 -12.57 -8.60
N GLY A 661 -4.03 -13.24 -9.65
CA GLY A 661 -3.25 -13.80 -10.75
C GLY A 661 -2.72 -15.22 -10.51
N LEU A 662 -2.81 -15.75 -9.29
CA LEU A 662 -2.31 -17.08 -8.94
C LEU A 662 -3.23 -18.18 -9.45
N THR A 663 -2.66 -19.26 -9.99
CA THR A 663 -3.43 -20.49 -10.28
C THR A 663 -3.77 -21.25 -8.99
N PRO A 664 -4.85 -22.05 -8.95
CA PRO A 664 -5.17 -22.91 -7.80
C PRO A 664 -4.01 -23.85 -7.43
N LEU A 665 -3.28 -24.36 -8.43
CA LEU A 665 -2.09 -25.18 -8.24
C LEU A 665 -0.96 -24.39 -7.57
N ALA A 666 -0.67 -23.18 -8.04
CA ALA A 666 0.35 -22.31 -7.43
C ALA A 666 0.00 -21.93 -5.99
N ARG A 667 -1.28 -21.63 -5.71
CA ARG A 667 -1.78 -21.34 -4.37
C ARG A 667 -1.55 -22.52 -3.41
N ALA A 668 -1.91 -23.74 -3.84
CA ALA A 668 -1.71 -24.94 -3.02
C ALA A 668 -0.22 -25.26 -2.81
N ALA A 669 0.62 -25.00 -3.82
CA ALA A 669 2.06 -25.22 -3.74
C ALA A 669 2.75 -24.21 -2.81
N HIS A 670 2.34 -22.94 -2.86
CA HIS A 670 2.78 -21.88 -1.95
C HIS A 670 2.44 -22.21 -0.49
N GLU A 671 1.27 -22.80 -0.22
CA GLU A 671 0.88 -23.17 1.14
C GLU A 671 1.41 -24.54 1.60
N GLY A 672 2.04 -25.30 0.69
CA GLY A 672 2.67 -26.59 1.00
C GLY A 672 1.72 -27.80 1.01
N HIS A 673 0.49 -27.66 0.55
CA HIS A 673 -0.53 -28.72 0.58
C HIS A 673 -0.27 -29.83 -0.44
N SER A 674 0.62 -30.78 -0.13
CA SER A 674 1.10 -31.82 -1.05
C SER A 674 -0.01 -32.68 -1.67
N GLU A 675 -1.00 -33.09 -0.87
CA GLU A 675 -2.15 -33.86 -1.34
C GLU A 675 -3.06 -33.08 -2.29
N ILE A 676 -3.19 -31.77 -2.08
CA ILE A 676 -4.00 -30.90 -2.95
C ILE A 676 -3.26 -30.64 -4.26
N VAL A 677 -1.94 -30.43 -4.23
CA VAL A 677 -1.10 -30.33 -5.43
C VAL A 677 -1.25 -31.58 -6.30
N ARG A 678 -1.22 -32.77 -5.69
CA ARG A 678 -1.47 -34.05 -6.41
C ARG A 678 -2.86 -34.08 -7.03
N LEU A 679 -3.89 -33.69 -6.28
CA LEU A 679 -5.28 -33.66 -6.74
C LEU A 679 -5.47 -32.73 -7.94
N PHE A 680 -4.91 -31.52 -7.92
CA PHE A 680 -5.00 -30.58 -9.03
C PHE A 680 -4.32 -31.11 -10.30
N LEU A 681 -3.13 -31.69 -10.19
CA LEU A 681 -2.44 -32.28 -11.33
C LEU A 681 -3.21 -33.48 -11.91
N GLN A 682 -3.83 -34.30 -11.08
CA GLN A 682 -4.73 -35.36 -11.54
C GLN A 682 -5.96 -34.83 -12.26
N ALA A 683 -6.48 -33.67 -11.82
CA ALA A 683 -7.59 -32.97 -12.44
C ALA A 683 -7.21 -32.16 -13.70
N GLY A 684 -5.95 -32.21 -14.15
CA GLY A 684 -5.49 -31.56 -15.37
C GLY A 684 -5.01 -30.11 -15.19
N ALA A 685 -4.57 -29.74 -13.99
CA ALA A 685 -3.88 -28.46 -13.79
C ALA A 685 -2.56 -28.41 -14.59
N ASP A 686 -2.29 -27.29 -15.25
CA ASP A 686 -1.07 -27.08 -16.01
C ASP A 686 0.11 -26.81 -15.07
N LEU A 687 1.01 -27.78 -14.96
CA LEU A 687 2.25 -27.72 -14.19
C LEU A 687 3.13 -26.52 -14.56
N HIS A 688 3.08 -26.09 -15.83
CA HIS A 688 3.93 -25.05 -16.38
C HIS A 688 3.22 -23.69 -16.51
N ALA A 689 1.97 -23.59 -16.03
CA ALA A 689 1.26 -22.33 -16.03
C ALA A 689 2.02 -21.30 -15.18
N ARG A 690 2.30 -20.15 -15.79
CA ARG A 690 2.81 -18.97 -15.10
C ARG A 690 1.62 -18.16 -14.56
N CYS A 691 1.75 -17.71 -13.32
CA CYS A 691 0.75 -16.85 -12.70
C CYS A 691 0.75 -15.47 -13.39
N HIS A 692 -0.36 -14.74 -13.30
CA HIS A 692 -0.52 -13.41 -13.86
C HIS A 692 -0.57 -12.35 -12.74
N ASP A 693 0.28 -12.53 -11.75
CA ASP A 693 0.35 -11.80 -10.48
C ASP A 693 1.45 -10.72 -10.45
N GLY A 694 1.99 -10.39 -11.61
CA GLY A 694 3.15 -9.49 -11.76
C GLY A 694 4.47 -10.26 -11.78
N GLU A 695 4.64 -11.22 -10.85
CA GLU A 695 5.84 -12.03 -10.71
C GLU A 695 6.00 -13.08 -11.83
N GLY A 696 4.89 -13.72 -12.22
CA GLY A 696 4.92 -14.71 -13.30
C GLY A 696 5.47 -16.07 -12.91
N TYR A 697 5.58 -16.36 -11.60
CA TYR A 697 6.11 -17.64 -11.12
C TYR A 697 5.17 -18.81 -11.41
N THR A 698 5.78 -19.97 -11.56
CA THR A 698 5.13 -21.28 -11.64
C THR A 698 4.86 -21.82 -10.23
N ALA A 699 4.05 -22.87 -10.14
CA ALA A 699 3.77 -23.52 -8.85
C ALA A 699 5.03 -24.06 -8.15
N LEU A 700 6.05 -24.50 -8.91
CA LEU A 700 7.32 -24.96 -8.34
C LEU A 700 8.11 -23.79 -7.73
N GLU A 701 8.24 -22.68 -8.47
CA GLU A 701 8.95 -21.49 -8.01
C GLU A 701 8.28 -20.92 -6.75
N TYR A 702 6.95 -20.87 -6.70
CA TYR A 702 6.21 -20.47 -5.50
C TYR A 702 6.45 -21.38 -4.29
N ALA A 703 6.53 -22.70 -4.50
CA ALA A 703 6.85 -23.62 -3.41
C ALA A 703 8.29 -23.42 -2.89
N GLU A 704 9.23 -23.08 -3.78
CA GLU A 704 10.63 -22.80 -3.45
C GLU A 704 10.78 -21.47 -2.70
N ILE A 705 10.08 -20.41 -3.12
CA ILE A 705 10.04 -19.10 -2.44
C ILE A 705 9.48 -19.26 -1.03
N ALA A 706 8.33 -19.91 -0.88
CA ALA A 706 7.72 -20.13 0.44
C ALA A 706 8.65 -20.89 1.40
N LEU A 707 9.50 -21.80 0.90
CA LEU A 707 10.50 -22.48 1.71
C LEU A 707 11.63 -21.54 2.17
N GLN A 708 12.02 -20.57 1.33
CA GLN A 708 13.04 -19.56 1.64
C GLN A 708 12.53 -18.52 2.66
N GLU A 709 11.25 -18.18 2.61
CA GLU A 709 10.57 -17.27 3.55
C GLU A 709 10.37 -17.87 4.96
N GLY A 710 10.84 -19.09 5.20
CA GLY A 710 10.86 -19.69 6.53
C GLY A 710 9.60 -20.48 6.89
N HIS A 711 8.75 -20.86 5.93
CA HIS A 711 7.62 -21.77 6.15
C HIS A 711 8.06 -23.24 6.36
N GLN A 712 9.03 -23.49 7.25
CA GLN A 712 9.51 -24.84 7.55
C GLN A 712 8.46 -25.61 8.36
N GLY A 713 7.75 -26.55 7.73
CA GLY A 713 6.87 -27.51 8.41
C GLY A 713 5.55 -27.85 7.72
N LYS A 714 5.18 -27.15 6.64
CA LYS A 714 3.88 -27.32 5.95
C LYS A 714 3.93 -28.22 4.70
N GLY A 715 4.92 -29.11 4.56
CA GLY A 715 4.98 -30.04 3.41
C GLY A 715 5.62 -29.49 2.13
N HIS A 716 6.13 -28.25 2.13
CA HIS A 716 6.83 -27.63 1.00
C HIS A 716 7.97 -28.47 0.41
N ALA A 717 8.78 -29.11 1.25
CA ALA A 717 9.86 -29.98 0.78
C ALA A 717 9.32 -31.17 -0.04
N GLU A 718 8.16 -31.72 0.35
CA GLU A 718 7.49 -32.79 -0.38
C GLU A 718 6.90 -32.28 -1.71
N VAL A 719 6.25 -31.12 -1.68
CA VAL A 719 5.73 -30.44 -2.87
C VAL A 719 6.83 -30.18 -3.89
N ILE A 720 7.95 -29.57 -3.46
CA ILE A 720 9.10 -29.26 -4.31
C ILE A 720 9.68 -30.55 -4.90
N ALA A 721 9.92 -31.57 -4.07
CA ALA A 721 10.45 -32.85 -4.53
C ALA A 721 9.55 -33.49 -5.58
N PHE A 722 8.23 -33.46 -5.35
CA PHE A 722 7.24 -34.00 -6.27
C PHE A 722 7.18 -33.21 -7.58
N LEU A 723 7.03 -31.88 -7.53
CA LEU A 723 6.97 -31.04 -8.73
C LEU A 723 8.26 -31.14 -9.56
N ARG A 724 9.44 -31.12 -8.92
CA ARG A 724 10.73 -31.33 -9.61
C ARG A 724 10.80 -32.68 -10.32
N SER A 725 10.30 -33.74 -9.69
CA SER A 725 10.29 -35.07 -10.31
C SER A 725 9.49 -35.09 -11.61
N LEU A 726 8.34 -34.41 -11.65
CA LEU A 726 7.48 -34.31 -12.83
C LEU A 726 8.12 -33.45 -13.93
N VAL A 727 8.75 -32.33 -13.56
CA VAL A 727 9.48 -31.47 -14.52
C VAL A 727 10.64 -32.24 -15.17
N HIS A 728 11.38 -33.02 -14.40
CA HIS A 728 12.48 -33.84 -14.92
C HIS A 728 11.98 -34.97 -15.84
N GLU A 729 10.89 -35.64 -15.49
CA GLU A 729 10.30 -36.70 -16.31
C GLU A 729 9.76 -36.15 -17.65
N GLY A 730 9.10 -34.98 -17.63
CA GLY A 730 8.63 -34.29 -18.83
C GLY A 730 9.78 -33.89 -19.77
N ARG A 731 10.89 -33.37 -19.23
CA ARG A 731 12.11 -33.07 -20.02
C ARG A 731 12.73 -34.34 -20.62
N ARG A 732 12.66 -35.48 -19.91
CA ARG A 732 13.17 -36.77 -20.42
C ARG A 732 12.28 -37.33 -21.52
N ARG A 733 10.95 -37.22 -21.41
CA ARG A 733 9.99 -37.62 -22.46
C ARG A 733 10.01 -36.74 -23.71
N LYS A 734 10.35 -35.45 -23.60
CA LYS A 734 10.56 -34.55 -24.77
C LYS A 734 11.90 -34.78 -25.49
N ARG A 735 12.88 -35.40 -24.82
CA ARG A 735 14.21 -35.72 -25.37
C ARG A 735 14.29 -37.11 -26.02
N LEU A 736 13.36 -38.00 -25.66
CA LEU A 736 13.11 -39.29 -26.32
C LEU A 736 12.13 -39.09 -27.46
#